data_AF-A0A7C6HAQ0-F1
#
_entry.id   AF-A0A7C6HAQ0-F1
#
_cell.length_a   1.000
_cell.length_b   1.000
_cell.length_c   1.000
_cell.angle_alpha   90.00
_cell.angle_beta   90.00
_cell.angle_gamma   90.00
#
_symmetry.space_group_name_H-M   'P 1'
#
loop_
_entity.id
_entity.type
_entity.pdbx_description
1 polymer ?
#
loop_
_entity_poly.entity_id
_entity_poly.type
_entity_poly.pdbx_seq_one_letter_code
_entity_poly.pdbx_strand_id
1 'polypeptide(L)'
;MNNIILSSLQKPPRGVKSLSIQLAYCFVVSLITLIVMSSVVNDAYISALKEERSNALLEVSASSAVALSGVPITHGMPQVLPDYPYAEDKYYEMNIYMYSHNSFLRVFSSSEDNQLAINTEELPETLDVDGKEYLAAYQLEKIGLDMRTEDGVVYRVAIAPIVVSSGAVAGVLEVMIPESDYSGTVNGFSLSYIFTLFAISISLTLLYFQSYRLISLAFSRHDKRLPKIIRFGHDGCRSIAFFSSMSCIMIPLVISNYILRSSRFSGQPVLLWLALSSALLLYAIGFFGLHSIRVYIFKRFTSRLSMAVSIIISFVMLFVVALFNHPIALIVFVLPIAFFQGMILYFQREYRVYAGRLGHQDYDNLSLLKSQFSSSLYGAGVGAVIAGVIFERFGLASVLLLSGASLLLVSVLSMVIVQHCPASSENQLHLTSFLYALTNRRSGSFLFSTYVSLGIQFAFLVGFVPVYIKRVGLSLAALSFYYLLYAFFAFVVPRFIKIIFSSSGRGGPNIAIASLTQVVAYFSFALLPTAKTLVPVTILLAISVGLHNFSLHEGYQLLIRRDKRSMSRLIVEKAFYVGILSGIVLFSGVLFFEVNIRMPLLIVSLIVSFALLFHPVVNIIYFPDNKNNKPNQLDPYVELESNHPELTNYSNDSHLDSPVENAHSFFEDGEEVQ
;
A
#
# COMPACT_ATOMS: atom_id res chain seq x y z
N MET A 1 16.57 21.02 30.25
CA MET A 1 16.35 20.18 29.05
C MET A 1 15.47 20.81 27.97
N ASN A 2 14.62 21.81 28.24
CA ASN A 2 13.73 22.41 27.20
C ASN A 2 14.35 23.46 26.27
N ASN A 3 15.57 23.98 26.53
CA ASN A 3 16.17 25.04 25.70
C ASN A 3 17.12 24.55 24.59
N ILE A 4 17.45 23.26 24.50
CA ILE A 4 18.36 22.74 23.46
C ILE A 4 17.60 22.38 22.18
N ILE A 5 16.34 21.93 22.31
CA ILE A 5 15.53 21.52 21.15
C ILE A 5 15.07 22.75 20.34
N LEU A 6 14.63 23.83 21.00
CA LEU A 6 14.23 25.08 20.33
C LEU A 6 15.42 25.90 19.82
N SER A 7 16.57 25.92 20.50
CA SER A 7 17.76 26.66 20.02
C SER A 7 18.42 26.02 18.80
N SER A 8 18.26 24.69 18.62
CA SER A 8 18.70 23.99 17.38
C SER A 8 17.78 24.24 16.18
N LEU A 9 16.56 24.74 16.39
CA LEU A 9 15.63 25.20 15.36
C LEU A 9 15.78 26.70 15.05
N GLN A 10 16.29 27.51 15.99
CA GLN A 10 16.48 28.96 15.82
C GLN A 10 17.78 29.34 15.10
N LYS A 11 18.80 28.48 15.08
CA LYS A 11 19.99 28.70 14.25
C LYS A 11 19.84 27.93 12.95
N PRO A 12 19.86 28.57 11.76
CA PRO A 12 19.80 27.86 10.50
C PRO A 12 20.98 26.88 10.49
N PRO A 13 20.73 25.56 10.42
CA PRO A 13 21.83 24.63 10.42
C PRO A 13 22.68 24.91 9.16
N ARG A 14 24.00 24.79 9.23
CA ARG A 14 24.88 24.98 8.07
C ARG A 14 25.25 23.61 7.49
N GLY A 15 25.17 23.44 6.17
CA GLY A 15 25.54 22.22 5.45
C GLY A 15 24.38 21.28 5.06
N VAL A 16 24.69 20.18 4.37
CA VAL A 16 23.72 19.25 3.72
C VAL A 16 22.66 18.67 4.68
N LYS A 17 23.01 18.50 5.96
CA LYS A 17 22.07 18.03 7.01
C LYS A 17 20.99 19.07 7.33
N SER A 18 21.30 20.36 7.22
CA SER A 18 20.34 21.45 7.43
C SER A 18 19.24 21.47 6.39
N LEU A 19 19.68 21.43 5.13
CA LEU A 19 18.81 21.56 3.97
C LEU A 19 17.84 20.37 3.91
N SER A 20 18.30 19.19 4.30
CA SER A 20 17.47 17.98 4.42
C SER A 20 16.38 18.12 5.51
N ILE A 21 16.69 18.73 6.65
CA ILE A 21 15.74 18.94 7.76
C ILE A 21 14.74 20.05 7.41
N GLN A 22 15.21 21.14 6.79
CA GLN A 22 14.35 22.22 6.30
C GLN A 22 13.39 21.73 5.20
N LEU A 23 13.87 20.91 4.26
CA LEU A 23 13.02 20.26 3.26
C LEU A 23 12.02 19.30 3.90
N ALA A 24 12.43 18.51 4.90
CA ALA A 24 11.53 17.62 5.59
C ALA A 24 10.44 18.38 6.36
N TYR A 25 10.81 19.47 7.03
CA TYR A 25 9.88 20.36 7.72
C TYR A 25 8.90 21.01 6.74
N CYS A 26 9.42 21.57 5.65
CA CYS A 26 8.60 22.18 4.59
C CYS A 26 7.61 21.17 4.00
N PHE A 27 8.07 19.94 3.72
CA PHE A 27 7.21 18.87 3.21
C PHE A 27 6.09 18.49 4.19
N VAL A 28 6.40 18.36 5.49
CA VAL A 28 5.41 18.03 6.53
C VAL A 28 4.41 19.17 6.72
N VAL A 29 4.88 20.42 6.76
CA VAL A 29 4.01 21.60 6.86
C VAL A 29 3.10 21.69 5.65
N SER A 30 3.64 21.59 4.43
CA SER A 30 2.83 21.57 3.20
C SER A 30 1.81 20.44 3.19
N LEU A 31 2.18 19.24 3.67
CA LEU A 31 1.25 18.11 3.78
C LEU A 31 0.09 18.42 4.73
N ILE A 32 0.37 18.98 5.91
CA ILE A 32 -0.66 19.37 6.89
C ILE A 32 -1.54 20.47 6.30
N THR A 33 -0.95 21.50 5.70
CA THR A 33 -1.69 22.60 5.06
C THR A 33 -2.60 22.08 3.94
N LEU A 34 -2.13 21.14 3.12
CA LEU A 34 -2.93 20.52 2.06
C LEU A 34 -4.09 19.69 2.61
N ILE A 35 -3.87 18.92 3.68
CA ILE A 35 -4.94 18.16 4.34
C ILE A 35 -6.01 19.10 4.89
N VAL A 36 -5.58 20.18 5.58
CA VAL A 36 -6.51 21.17 6.15
C VAL A 36 -7.24 21.93 5.05
N MET A 37 -6.53 22.46 4.04
CA MET A 37 -7.14 23.13 2.90
C MET A 37 -8.13 22.22 2.20
N SER A 38 -7.81 20.95 1.99
CA SER A 38 -8.74 20.04 1.35
C SER A 38 -9.95 19.72 2.21
N SER A 39 -9.85 19.67 3.55
CA SER A 39 -11.02 19.52 4.40
C SER A 39 -11.94 20.72 4.26
N VAL A 40 -11.38 21.92 4.40
CA VAL A 40 -12.13 23.18 4.32
C VAL A 40 -12.76 23.39 2.94
N VAL A 41 -12.03 23.12 1.86
CA VAL A 41 -12.54 23.22 0.49
C VAL A 41 -13.64 22.19 0.24
N ASN A 42 -13.49 20.96 0.74
CA ASN A 42 -14.52 19.94 0.59
C ASN A 42 -15.79 20.28 1.36
N ASP A 43 -15.68 20.84 2.57
CA ASP A 43 -16.83 21.26 3.36
C ASP A 43 -17.54 22.46 2.71
N ALA A 44 -16.77 23.42 2.17
CA ALA A 44 -17.31 24.53 1.40
C ALA A 44 -17.99 24.07 0.10
N TYR A 45 -17.40 23.10 -0.60
CA TYR A 45 -17.96 22.53 -1.82
C TYR A 45 -19.25 21.74 -1.56
N ILE A 46 -19.29 20.93 -0.50
CA ILE A 46 -20.53 20.25 -0.06
C ILE A 46 -21.62 21.29 0.24
N SER A 47 -21.26 22.39 0.91
CA SER A 47 -22.23 23.45 1.21
C SER A 47 -22.77 24.11 -0.06
N ALA A 48 -21.91 24.44 -1.03
CA ALA A 48 -22.33 24.99 -2.31
C ALA A 48 -23.19 24.02 -3.13
N LEU A 49 -22.82 22.73 -3.18
CA LEU A 49 -23.63 21.69 -3.84
C LEU A 49 -25.01 21.54 -3.20
N LYS A 50 -25.08 21.57 -1.86
CA LYS A 50 -26.36 21.51 -1.14
C LYS A 50 -27.22 22.72 -1.50
N GLU A 51 -26.63 23.90 -1.61
CA GLU A 51 -27.34 25.10 -2.05
C GLU A 51 -27.84 25.00 -3.50
N GLU A 52 -27.01 24.52 -4.43
CA GLU A 52 -27.40 24.30 -5.83
C GLU A 52 -28.53 23.27 -5.95
N ARG A 53 -28.42 22.13 -5.26
CA ARG A 53 -29.45 21.09 -5.24
C ARG A 53 -30.73 21.55 -4.54
N SER A 54 -30.62 22.35 -3.48
CA SER A 54 -31.74 22.99 -2.81
C SER A 54 -32.52 23.88 -3.79
N ASN A 55 -31.81 24.70 -4.55
CA ASN A 55 -32.42 25.58 -5.55
C ASN A 55 -33.07 24.79 -6.69
N ALA A 56 -32.41 23.76 -7.19
CA ALA A 56 -32.97 22.88 -8.23
C ALA A 56 -34.23 22.15 -7.74
N LEU A 57 -34.21 21.62 -6.51
CA LEU A 57 -35.36 20.93 -5.92
C LEU A 57 -36.57 21.88 -5.77
N LEU A 58 -36.32 23.12 -5.33
CA LEU A 58 -37.34 24.18 -5.25
C LEU A 58 -37.89 24.55 -6.63
N GLU A 59 -37.04 24.69 -7.65
CA GLU A 59 -37.45 25.06 -9.01
C GLU A 59 -38.26 23.94 -9.69
N VAL A 60 -37.85 22.67 -9.53
CA VAL A 60 -38.60 21.51 -10.02
C VAL A 60 -39.95 21.42 -9.32
N SER A 61 -40.00 21.62 -8.01
CA SER A 61 -41.26 21.63 -7.24
C SER A 61 -42.18 22.77 -7.68
N ALA A 62 -41.66 23.99 -7.84
CA ALA A 62 -42.43 25.15 -8.29
C ALA A 62 -42.98 24.97 -9.72
N SER A 63 -42.13 24.58 -10.66
CA SER A 63 -42.52 24.39 -12.07
C SER A 63 -43.53 23.25 -12.25
N SER A 64 -43.34 22.15 -11.51
CA SER A 64 -44.27 21.02 -11.51
C SER A 64 -45.62 21.39 -10.88
N ALA A 65 -45.63 22.17 -9.80
CA ALA A 65 -46.87 22.66 -9.20
C ALA A 65 -47.65 23.60 -10.14
N VAL A 66 -46.95 24.47 -10.88
CA VAL A 66 -47.55 25.32 -11.93
C VAL A 66 -48.13 24.48 -13.07
N ALA A 67 -47.43 23.43 -13.51
CA ALA A 67 -47.93 22.53 -14.54
C ALA A 67 -49.23 21.81 -14.12
N LEU A 68 -49.42 21.57 -12.82
CA LEU A 68 -50.62 20.94 -12.26
C LEU A 68 -51.80 21.92 -12.05
N SER A 69 -51.61 23.23 -12.21
CA SER A 69 -52.60 24.29 -11.93
C SER A 69 -53.93 24.14 -12.69
N GLY A 70 -53.95 23.43 -13.82
CA GLY A 70 -55.15 23.17 -14.63
C GLY A 70 -55.67 21.73 -14.56
N VAL A 71 -55.07 20.86 -13.74
CA VAL A 71 -55.35 19.43 -13.71
C VAL A 71 -56.26 19.11 -12.52
N PRO A 72 -57.37 18.36 -12.71
CA PRO A 72 -58.19 17.91 -11.59
C PRO A 72 -57.38 16.91 -10.75
N ILE A 73 -57.09 17.28 -9.50
CA ILE A 73 -56.39 16.41 -8.55
C ILE A 73 -57.40 15.44 -7.94
N THR A 74 -57.23 14.14 -8.23
CA THR A 74 -58.11 13.07 -7.75
C THR A 74 -57.30 11.90 -7.21
N HIS A 75 -57.89 11.12 -6.31
CA HIS A 75 -57.27 9.93 -5.75
C HIS A 75 -56.91 8.91 -6.84
N GLY A 76 -55.68 8.39 -6.83
CA GLY A 76 -55.19 7.40 -7.79
C GLY A 76 -55.03 7.97 -9.20
N MET A 77 -54.82 9.28 -9.35
CA MET A 77 -54.61 9.90 -10.67
C MET A 77 -53.41 9.25 -11.39
N PRO A 78 -53.45 9.11 -12.72
CA PRO A 78 -52.32 8.63 -13.48
C PRO A 78 -51.17 9.65 -13.41
N GLN A 79 -49.95 9.20 -13.71
CA GLN A 79 -48.79 10.09 -13.77
C GLN A 79 -48.98 11.15 -14.87
N VAL A 80 -49.11 12.42 -14.45
CA VAL A 80 -49.30 13.57 -15.35
C VAL A 80 -47.99 14.33 -15.60
N LEU A 81 -47.02 14.22 -14.68
CA LEU A 81 -45.72 14.84 -14.77
C LEU A 81 -44.67 13.85 -15.30
N PRO A 82 -43.71 14.30 -16.14
CA PRO A 82 -42.60 13.44 -16.56
C PRO A 82 -41.69 13.12 -15.37
N ASP A 83 -40.95 12.00 -15.44
CA ASP A 83 -39.91 11.72 -14.47
C ASP A 83 -38.76 12.72 -14.64
N TYR A 84 -38.45 13.47 -13.59
CA TYR A 84 -37.38 14.47 -13.63
C TYR A 84 -36.07 13.83 -13.14
N PRO A 85 -35.08 13.62 -14.03
CA PRO A 85 -33.79 13.08 -13.62
C PRO A 85 -32.94 14.14 -12.91
N TYR A 86 -32.26 13.75 -11.83
CA TYR A 86 -31.23 14.57 -11.19
C TYR A 86 -29.81 13.98 -11.34
N ALA A 87 -29.71 12.72 -11.76
CA ALA A 87 -28.46 12.09 -12.19
C ALA A 87 -28.74 10.98 -13.22
N GLU A 88 -27.69 10.39 -13.78
CA GLU A 88 -27.79 9.23 -14.69
C GLU A 88 -28.51 8.09 -13.96
N ASP A 89 -29.62 7.62 -14.53
CA ASP A 89 -30.51 6.59 -13.97
C ASP A 89 -31.10 6.93 -12.57
N LYS A 90 -31.17 8.21 -12.17
CA LYS A 90 -31.78 8.64 -10.90
C LYS A 90 -32.77 9.78 -11.08
N TYR A 91 -33.97 9.60 -10.51
CA TYR A 91 -35.12 10.49 -10.68
C TYR A 91 -35.65 11.00 -9.34
N TYR A 92 -36.18 12.21 -9.34
CA TYR A 92 -36.89 12.75 -8.17
C TYR A 92 -38.17 11.95 -7.92
N GLU A 93 -38.47 11.68 -6.65
CA GLU A 93 -39.76 11.11 -6.26
C GLU A 93 -40.78 12.23 -6.05
N MET A 94 -41.97 12.08 -6.61
CA MET A 94 -43.01 13.11 -6.58
C MET A 94 -44.28 12.56 -5.95
N ASN A 95 -44.77 13.25 -4.93
CA ASN A 95 -46.02 12.92 -4.24
C ASN A 95 -46.97 14.11 -4.29
N ILE A 96 -48.26 13.86 -4.51
CA ILE A 96 -49.29 14.91 -4.42
C ILE A 96 -50.16 14.60 -3.22
N TYR A 97 -50.43 15.63 -2.42
CA TYR A 97 -51.32 15.56 -1.28
C TYR A 97 -52.50 16.51 -1.39
N MET A 98 -53.66 16.04 -0.95
CA MET A 98 -54.83 16.88 -0.75
C MET A 98 -55.07 17.12 0.73
N TYR A 99 -55.39 18.36 1.08
CA TYR A 99 -55.71 18.71 2.46
C TYR A 99 -57.11 18.21 2.82
N SER A 100 -57.21 17.39 3.88
CA SER A 100 -58.45 16.84 4.40
C SER A 100 -58.53 17.07 5.90
N HIS A 101 -59.22 18.14 6.32
CA HIS A 101 -59.41 18.54 7.71
C HIS A 101 -58.11 18.66 8.51
N ASN A 102 -57.65 17.59 9.14
CA ASN A 102 -56.48 17.58 10.02
C ASN A 102 -55.32 16.74 9.47
N SER A 103 -55.38 16.31 8.22
CA SER A 103 -54.30 15.54 7.57
C SER A 103 -54.17 15.86 6.09
N PHE A 104 -53.00 15.53 5.54
CA PHE A 104 -52.72 15.56 4.11
C PHE A 104 -52.82 14.13 3.57
N LEU A 105 -53.77 13.90 2.68
CA LEU A 105 -54.01 12.60 2.04
C LEU A 105 -53.14 12.47 0.81
N ARG A 106 -52.27 11.44 0.74
CA ARG A 106 -51.51 11.15 -0.48
C ARG A 106 -52.47 10.65 -1.56
N VAL A 107 -52.55 11.36 -2.69
CA VAL A 107 -53.43 11.01 -3.81
C VAL A 107 -52.69 10.50 -5.05
N PHE A 108 -51.38 10.70 -5.08
CA PHE A 108 -50.47 10.23 -6.13
C PHE A 108 -49.05 10.09 -5.58
N SER A 109 -48.31 9.09 -6.08
CA SER A 109 -46.86 8.94 -5.92
C SER A 109 -46.24 8.49 -7.25
N SER A 110 -45.02 8.97 -7.55
CA SER A 110 -44.23 8.45 -8.67
C SER A 110 -43.49 7.15 -8.34
N SER A 111 -43.46 6.73 -7.07
CA SER A 111 -42.91 5.42 -6.68
C SER A 111 -43.93 4.33 -7.02
N GLU A 112 -43.50 3.30 -7.77
CA GLU A 112 -44.39 2.21 -8.21
C GLU A 112 -45.06 1.50 -7.02
N ASP A 113 -44.30 1.23 -5.96
CA ASP A 113 -44.81 0.56 -4.75
C ASP A 113 -45.87 1.41 -4.04
N ASN A 114 -45.61 2.71 -3.89
CA ASN A 114 -46.53 3.64 -3.23
C ASN A 114 -47.78 3.92 -4.08
N GLN A 115 -47.62 3.99 -5.40
CA GLN A 115 -48.73 4.18 -6.33
C GLN A 115 -49.64 2.94 -6.38
N LEU A 116 -49.06 1.74 -6.30
CA LEU A 116 -49.82 0.49 -6.15
C LEU A 116 -50.62 0.50 -4.85
N ALA A 117 -50.00 0.88 -3.72
CA ALA A 117 -50.67 0.96 -2.42
C ALA A 117 -51.88 1.93 -2.44
N ILE A 118 -51.74 3.10 -3.08
CA ILE A 118 -52.83 4.07 -3.27
C ILE A 118 -53.98 3.44 -4.08
N ASN A 119 -53.67 2.67 -5.13
CA ASN A 119 -54.67 2.07 -6.02
C ASN A 119 -55.37 0.84 -5.41
N THR A 120 -54.77 0.15 -4.45
CA THR A 120 -55.33 -1.08 -3.83
C THR A 120 -56.18 -0.85 -2.58
N GLU A 121 -56.49 0.40 -2.21
CA GLU A 121 -57.34 0.78 -1.06
C GLU A 121 -56.86 0.29 0.33
N GLU A 122 -55.61 -0.21 0.47
CA GLU A 122 -55.04 -0.62 1.75
C GLU A 122 -54.62 0.61 2.57
N LEU A 123 -55.61 1.33 3.12
CA LEU A 123 -55.50 2.52 3.97
C LEU A 123 -54.69 3.69 3.35
N PRO A 124 -55.33 4.83 3.06
CA PRO A 124 -54.61 5.94 2.46
C PRO A 124 -53.57 6.49 3.44
N GLU A 125 -52.32 6.58 3.01
CA GLU A 125 -51.28 7.21 3.81
C GLU A 125 -51.62 8.68 4.04
N THR A 126 -51.92 9.00 5.30
CA THR A 126 -52.18 10.36 5.76
C THR A 126 -50.95 10.89 6.48
N LEU A 127 -50.49 12.06 6.06
CA LEU A 127 -49.55 12.86 6.84
C LEU A 127 -50.33 13.66 7.88
N ASP A 128 -50.03 13.44 9.16
CA ASP A 128 -50.53 14.28 10.24
C ASP A 128 -50.02 15.72 10.10
N VAL A 129 -50.86 16.69 10.49
CA VAL A 129 -50.67 18.15 10.30
C VAL A 129 -49.52 18.77 11.13
N ASP A 130 -48.63 17.98 11.72
CA ASP A 130 -47.46 18.48 12.45
C ASP A 130 -46.36 19.09 11.54
N GLY A 131 -46.47 18.94 10.21
CA GLY A 131 -45.62 19.62 9.23
C GLY A 131 -46.02 21.07 9.01
N LYS A 132 -45.33 22.02 9.66
CA LYS A 132 -45.57 23.47 9.50
C LYS A 132 -45.41 23.92 8.06
N GLU A 133 -44.54 23.26 7.31
CA GLU A 133 -44.17 23.55 5.94
C GLU A 133 -45.28 23.16 4.95
N TYR A 134 -46.00 22.05 5.20
CA TYR A 134 -47.17 21.64 4.40
C TYR A 134 -48.36 22.58 4.60
N LEU A 135 -48.62 22.96 5.86
CA LEU A 135 -49.61 23.98 6.19
C LEU A 135 -49.24 25.34 5.61
N ALA A 136 -47.96 25.75 5.68
CA ALA A 136 -47.49 27.01 5.10
C ALA A 136 -47.59 27.01 3.57
N ALA A 137 -47.32 25.89 2.91
CA ALA A 137 -47.56 25.75 1.47
C ALA A 137 -49.05 25.88 1.15
N TYR A 138 -49.91 25.14 1.85
CA TYR A 138 -51.34 25.14 1.56
C TYR A 138 -52.07 26.45 1.93
N GLN A 139 -51.76 27.04 3.08
CA GLN A 139 -52.47 28.21 3.61
C GLN A 139 -51.81 29.55 3.27
N LEU A 140 -50.48 29.60 3.15
CA LEU A 140 -49.72 30.83 2.91
C LEU A 140 -49.13 30.89 1.50
N GLU A 141 -49.39 29.89 0.67
CA GLU A 141 -48.87 29.76 -0.71
C GLU A 141 -47.34 29.85 -0.78
N LYS A 142 -46.66 29.36 0.26
CA LYS A 142 -45.19 29.42 0.35
C LYS A 142 -44.55 28.11 -0.04
N ILE A 143 -43.55 28.20 -0.92
CA ILE A 143 -42.69 27.05 -1.22
C ILE A 143 -41.68 26.91 -0.08
N GLY A 144 -41.53 25.69 0.44
CA GLY A 144 -40.68 25.37 1.57
C GLY A 144 -39.78 24.16 1.33
N LEU A 145 -38.72 24.06 2.12
CA LEU A 145 -37.86 22.88 2.18
C LEU A 145 -37.96 22.27 3.57
N ASP A 146 -38.05 20.95 3.61
CA ASP A 146 -38.09 20.19 4.86
C ASP A 146 -37.27 18.89 4.75
N MET A 147 -37.16 18.17 5.86
CA MET A 147 -36.63 16.81 5.92
C MET A 147 -37.69 15.84 6.41
N ARG A 148 -37.82 14.72 5.71
CA ARG A 148 -38.78 13.67 6.04
C ARG A 148 -38.08 12.33 6.14
N THR A 149 -38.56 11.45 7.00
CA THR A 149 -38.14 10.04 7.01
C THR A 149 -39.32 9.18 6.56
N GLU A 150 -39.09 8.34 5.56
CA GLU A 150 -40.08 7.40 5.01
C GLU A 150 -39.38 6.06 4.80
N ASP A 151 -39.98 4.98 5.30
CA ASP A 151 -39.43 3.61 5.25
C ASP A 151 -37.97 3.45 5.72
N GLY A 152 -37.58 4.26 6.72
CA GLY A 152 -36.23 4.25 7.28
C GLY A 152 -35.17 4.98 6.44
N VAL A 153 -35.58 5.61 5.33
CA VAL A 153 -34.73 6.47 4.50
C VAL A 153 -35.06 7.94 4.80
N VAL A 154 -34.02 8.76 4.98
CA VAL A 154 -34.17 10.21 5.19
C VAL A 154 -34.14 10.90 3.83
N TYR A 155 -35.16 11.69 3.54
CA TYR A 155 -35.33 12.48 2.33
C TYR A 155 -35.24 13.97 2.63
N ARG A 156 -34.69 14.71 1.67
CA ARG A 156 -34.85 16.16 1.58
C ARG A 156 -36.02 16.43 0.65
N VAL A 157 -36.98 17.24 1.10
CA VAL A 157 -38.23 17.47 0.37
C VAL A 157 -38.46 18.94 0.09
N ALA A 158 -38.93 19.26 -1.12
CA ALA A 158 -39.43 20.58 -1.48
C ALA A 158 -40.94 20.53 -1.68
N ILE A 159 -41.64 21.43 -1.01
CA ILE A 159 -43.09 21.43 -0.88
C ILE A 159 -43.64 22.69 -1.56
N ALA A 160 -44.50 22.53 -2.57
CA ALA A 160 -45.08 23.65 -3.33
C ALA A 160 -46.62 23.54 -3.42
N PRO A 161 -47.35 24.68 -3.35
CA PRO A 161 -48.80 24.68 -3.51
C PRO A 161 -49.24 24.50 -4.96
N ILE A 162 -50.24 23.66 -5.19
CA ILE A 162 -50.91 23.54 -6.49
C ILE A 162 -52.08 24.53 -6.50
N VAL A 163 -51.85 25.70 -7.08
CA VAL A 163 -52.87 26.76 -7.17
C VAL A 163 -53.72 26.54 -8.42
N VAL A 164 -55.04 26.43 -8.28
CA VAL A 164 -55.96 26.32 -9.43
C VAL A 164 -56.28 27.69 -10.03
N SER A 165 -56.84 27.71 -11.23
CA SER A 165 -57.19 28.95 -11.95
C SER A 165 -58.13 29.91 -11.19
N SER A 166 -58.84 29.43 -10.16
CA SER A 166 -59.66 30.25 -9.26
C SER A 166 -58.86 30.99 -8.18
N GLY A 167 -57.55 30.76 -8.10
CA GLY A 167 -56.67 31.30 -7.05
C GLY A 167 -56.72 30.53 -5.73
N ALA A 168 -57.45 29.41 -5.66
CA ALA A 168 -57.47 28.52 -4.50
C ALA A 168 -56.36 27.46 -4.60
N VAL A 169 -55.85 26.96 -3.47
CA VAL A 169 -54.91 25.83 -3.45
C VAL A 169 -55.70 24.51 -3.49
N ALA A 170 -55.49 23.69 -4.52
CA ALA A 170 -56.15 22.38 -4.67
C ALA A 170 -55.42 21.26 -3.91
N GLY A 171 -54.14 21.45 -3.63
CA GLY A 171 -53.30 20.47 -2.96
C GLY A 171 -51.86 20.95 -2.88
N VAL A 172 -50.98 20.06 -2.45
CA VAL A 172 -49.55 20.34 -2.27
C VAL A 172 -48.76 19.26 -3.00
N LEU A 173 -47.75 19.69 -3.76
CA LEU A 173 -46.77 18.83 -4.40
C LEU A 173 -45.54 18.73 -3.49
N GLU A 174 -45.11 17.50 -3.20
CA GLU A 174 -43.85 17.17 -2.53
C GLU A 174 -42.92 16.54 -3.56
N VAL A 175 -41.71 17.10 -3.71
CA VAL A 175 -40.64 16.54 -4.51
C VAL A 175 -39.51 16.12 -3.59
N MET A 176 -39.09 14.86 -3.65
CA MET A 176 -38.15 14.24 -2.72
C MET A 176 -36.86 13.80 -3.41
N ILE A 177 -35.76 13.92 -2.67
CA ILE A 177 -34.46 13.35 -3.00
C ILE A 177 -33.87 12.68 -1.74
N PRO A 178 -33.32 11.46 -1.83
CA PRO A 178 -32.65 10.82 -0.68
C PRO A 178 -31.52 11.70 -0.12
N GLU A 179 -31.41 11.82 1.20
CA GLU A 179 -30.38 12.65 1.85
C GLU A 179 -28.96 12.17 1.51
N SER A 180 -28.78 10.87 1.27
CA SER A 180 -27.53 10.27 0.79
C SER A 180 -27.08 10.83 -0.56
N ASP A 181 -28.02 11.11 -1.46
CA ASP A 181 -27.76 11.66 -2.78
C ASP A 181 -27.74 13.20 -2.76
N TYR A 182 -28.59 13.82 -1.94
CA TYR A 182 -28.59 15.27 -1.71
C TYR A 182 -27.29 15.78 -1.08
N SER A 183 -26.73 15.04 -0.13
CA SER A 183 -25.44 15.36 0.51
C SER A 183 -24.23 14.68 -0.17
N GLY A 184 -24.47 13.75 -1.09
CA GLY A 184 -23.44 12.96 -1.76
C GLY A 184 -22.62 13.78 -2.75
N THR A 185 -21.29 13.73 -2.67
CA THR A 185 -20.41 14.43 -3.60
C THR A 185 -20.14 13.60 -4.85
N VAL A 186 -20.63 14.05 -6.00
CA VAL A 186 -20.21 13.53 -7.31
C VAL A 186 -18.96 14.33 -7.71
N ASN A 187 -17.78 13.88 -7.27
CA ASN A 187 -16.48 14.30 -7.82
C ASN A 187 -16.16 15.81 -7.85
N GLY A 188 -16.44 16.58 -6.80
CA GLY A 188 -15.91 17.94 -6.69
C GLY A 188 -14.49 18.00 -6.16
N PHE A 189 -13.57 18.62 -6.92
CA PHE A 189 -12.22 19.02 -6.54
C PHE A 189 -11.60 18.17 -5.42
N SER A 190 -11.64 16.85 -5.61
CA SER A 190 -11.41 15.92 -4.53
C SER A 190 -9.95 15.98 -4.11
N LEU A 191 -9.68 15.78 -2.82
CA LEU A 191 -8.35 15.57 -2.23
C LEU A 191 -7.41 14.73 -3.15
N SER A 192 -7.99 13.76 -3.87
CA SER A 192 -7.30 12.93 -4.85
C SER A 192 -6.75 13.68 -6.07
N TYR A 193 -7.44 14.69 -6.61
CA TYR A 193 -6.95 15.48 -7.74
C TYR A 193 -5.74 16.34 -7.31
N ILE A 194 -5.83 16.98 -6.14
CA ILE A 194 -4.73 17.75 -5.54
C ILE A 194 -3.53 16.85 -5.27
N PHE A 195 -3.75 15.68 -4.67
CA PHE A 195 -2.68 14.69 -4.43
C PHE A 195 -2.07 14.14 -5.71
N THR A 196 -2.88 13.96 -6.75
CA THR A 196 -2.39 13.50 -8.06
C THR A 196 -1.48 14.54 -8.70
N LEU A 197 -1.86 15.83 -8.72
CA LEU A 197 -1.02 16.92 -9.24
C LEU A 197 0.30 17.05 -8.46
N PHE A 198 0.22 16.97 -7.14
CA PHE A 198 1.40 17.03 -6.28
C PHE A 198 2.37 15.86 -6.54
N ALA A 199 1.83 14.64 -6.66
CA ALA A 199 2.65 13.47 -6.92
C ALA A 199 3.28 13.48 -8.33
N ILE A 200 2.58 14.00 -9.34
CA ILE A 200 3.13 14.24 -10.68
C ILE A 200 4.31 15.22 -10.60
N SER A 201 4.15 16.34 -9.90
CA SER A 201 5.20 17.37 -9.76
C SER A 201 6.47 16.81 -9.09
N ILE A 202 6.33 16.11 -7.96
CA ILE A 202 7.47 15.47 -7.27
C ILE A 202 8.12 14.42 -8.17
N SER A 203 7.32 13.61 -8.85
CA SER A 203 7.86 12.52 -9.67
C SER A 203 8.61 13.02 -10.89
N LEU A 204 8.13 14.10 -11.52
CA LEU A 204 8.82 14.75 -12.62
C LEU A 204 10.14 15.38 -12.14
N THR A 205 10.15 15.98 -10.95
CA THR A 205 11.37 16.51 -10.33
C THR A 205 12.39 15.40 -10.03
N LEU A 206 11.96 14.28 -9.46
CA LEU A 206 12.82 13.12 -9.18
C LEU A 206 13.35 12.49 -10.48
N LEU A 207 12.51 12.34 -11.49
CA LEU A 207 12.89 11.80 -12.79
C LEU A 207 13.89 12.72 -13.50
N TYR A 208 13.67 14.03 -13.48
CA TYR A 208 14.62 15.02 -14.00
C TYR A 208 15.97 14.92 -13.30
N PHE A 209 15.99 14.90 -11.96
CA PHE A 209 17.23 14.79 -11.19
C PHE A 209 18.00 13.49 -11.48
N GLN A 210 17.31 12.34 -11.51
CA GLN A 210 17.96 11.07 -11.80
C GLN A 210 18.42 10.97 -13.25
N SER A 211 17.68 11.54 -14.20
CA SER A 211 18.08 11.60 -15.62
C SER A 211 19.28 12.51 -15.82
N TYR A 212 19.32 13.68 -15.17
CA TYR A 212 20.48 14.56 -15.17
C TYR A 212 21.72 13.85 -14.60
N ARG A 213 21.56 13.14 -13.48
CA ARG A 213 22.64 12.34 -12.90
C ARG A 213 23.10 11.23 -13.84
N LEU A 214 22.17 10.56 -14.53
CA LEU A 214 22.45 9.53 -15.52
C LEU A 214 23.35 10.08 -16.65
N ILE A 215 22.95 11.21 -17.21
CA ILE A 215 23.64 11.89 -18.30
C ILE A 215 25.03 12.33 -17.82
N SER A 216 25.10 12.96 -16.66
CA SER A 216 26.35 13.36 -16.03
C SER A 216 27.31 12.18 -15.82
N LEU A 217 26.81 11.02 -15.35
CA LEU A 217 27.60 9.80 -15.21
C LEU A 217 28.12 9.28 -16.55
N ALA A 218 27.28 9.29 -17.60
CA ALA A 218 27.67 8.82 -18.93
C ALA A 218 28.81 9.65 -19.54
N PHE A 219 28.86 10.96 -19.25
CA PHE A 219 29.90 11.88 -19.71
C PHE A 219 31.05 12.09 -18.71
N SER A 220 30.94 11.55 -17.49
CA SER A 220 31.99 11.67 -16.46
C SER A 220 33.19 10.76 -16.76
N ARG A 221 34.40 11.24 -16.44
CA ARG A 221 35.61 10.40 -16.51
C ARG A 221 35.53 9.32 -15.43
N HIS A 222 35.85 8.08 -15.80
CA HIS A 222 35.92 6.96 -14.85
C HIS A 222 36.82 7.31 -13.67
N ASP A 223 36.35 7.00 -12.45
CA ASP A 223 37.17 7.16 -11.27
C ASP A 223 38.28 6.12 -11.29
N LYS A 224 39.52 6.57 -11.50
CA LYS A 224 40.70 5.69 -11.58
C LYS A 224 41.06 5.07 -10.22
N ARG A 225 40.49 5.56 -9.12
CA ARG A 225 40.73 5.05 -7.76
C ARG A 225 39.83 3.87 -7.40
N LEU A 226 38.71 3.70 -8.10
CA LEU A 226 37.82 2.57 -7.90
C LEU A 226 38.27 1.37 -8.74
N PRO A 227 38.08 0.13 -8.26
CA PRO A 227 38.36 -1.04 -9.05
C PRO A 227 37.57 -0.96 -10.36
N LYS A 228 38.17 -1.46 -11.44
CA LYS A 228 37.61 -1.58 -12.80
C LYS A 228 36.15 -2.06 -12.85
N ILE A 229 35.72 -2.80 -11.83
CA ILE A 229 34.38 -3.37 -11.61
C ILE A 229 33.32 -2.32 -11.20
N ILE A 230 33.70 -1.26 -10.48
CA ILE A 230 32.83 -0.18 -9.96
C ILE A 230 33.23 1.13 -10.66
N ARG A 231 32.96 1.26 -11.96
CA ARG A 231 33.46 2.40 -12.76
C ARG A 231 32.92 3.77 -12.33
N PHE A 232 31.73 3.79 -11.71
CA PHE A 232 30.97 5.01 -11.41
C PHE A 232 30.40 5.03 -9.97
N GLY A 233 30.98 4.21 -9.10
CA GLY A 233 30.68 4.23 -7.67
C GLY A 233 29.22 3.99 -7.26
N HIS A 234 28.83 4.55 -6.11
CA HIS A 234 27.46 4.53 -5.58
C HIS A 234 26.43 5.15 -6.54
N ASP A 235 26.86 6.07 -7.40
CA ASP A 235 26.00 6.84 -8.27
C ASP A 235 25.42 6.02 -9.42
N GLY A 236 26.25 5.16 -10.03
CA GLY A 236 25.78 4.17 -10.99
C GLY A 236 24.81 3.17 -10.37
N CYS A 237 25.11 2.71 -9.14
CA CYS A 237 24.27 1.74 -8.42
C CYS A 237 22.88 2.31 -8.10
N ARG A 238 22.82 3.57 -7.64
CA ARG A 238 21.56 4.26 -7.36
C ARG A 238 20.71 4.44 -8.61
N SER A 239 21.35 4.81 -9.74
CA SER A 239 20.65 5.02 -11.01
C SER A 239 20.04 3.72 -11.54
N ILE A 240 20.81 2.63 -11.53
CA ILE A 240 20.32 1.30 -11.93
C ILE A 240 19.16 0.86 -11.02
N ALA A 241 19.29 1.03 -9.70
CA ALA A 241 18.24 0.67 -8.73
C ALA A 241 16.96 1.49 -8.89
N PHE A 242 17.07 2.78 -9.23
CA PHE A 242 15.94 3.68 -9.46
C PHE A 242 15.16 3.32 -10.74
N PHE A 243 15.82 3.25 -11.90
CA PHE A 243 15.14 3.00 -13.17
C PHE A 243 14.60 1.56 -13.28
N SER A 244 15.27 0.58 -12.67
CA SER A 244 14.76 -0.79 -12.61
C SER A 244 13.51 -0.91 -11.75
N SER A 245 13.48 -0.31 -10.55
CA SER A 245 12.30 -0.37 -9.68
C SER A 245 11.13 0.42 -10.27
N MET A 246 11.42 1.57 -10.89
CA MET A 246 10.45 2.37 -11.63
C MET A 246 9.72 1.53 -12.68
N SER A 247 10.46 0.73 -13.44
CA SER A 247 9.85 -0.11 -14.46
C SER A 247 9.11 -1.32 -13.88
N CYS A 248 9.75 -2.07 -12.98
CA CYS A 248 9.19 -3.32 -12.46
C CYS A 248 7.92 -3.11 -11.62
N ILE A 249 7.68 -1.92 -11.07
CA ILE A 249 6.46 -1.66 -10.30
C ILE A 249 5.22 -1.39 -11.19
N MET A 250 5.42 -0.95 -12.45
CA MET A 250 4.31 -0.47 -13.30
C MET A 250 3.30 -1.57 -13.61
N ILE A 251 3.81 -2.76 -13.92
CA ILE A 251 3.01 -3.92 -14.32
C ILE A 251 2.08 -4.39 -13.20
N PRO A 252 2.55 -4.76 -11.99
CA PRO A 252 1.68 -5.26 -10.94
C PRO A 252 0.61 -4.26 -10.49
N LEU A 253 0.87 -2.95 -10.60
CA LEU A 253 -0.12 -1.91 -10.27
C LEU A 253 -1.27 -1.82 -11.29
N VAL A 254 -0.98 -2.07 -12.57
CA VAL A 254 -1.93 -1.90 -13.67
C VAL A 254 -2.72 -3.18 -13.98
N ILE A 255 -2.13 -4.36 -13.75
CA ILE A 255 -2.78 -5.67 -13.97
C ILE A 255 -4.16 -5.71 -13.31
N SER A 256 -4.22 -5.31 -12.03
CA SER A 256 -5.47 -5.31 -11.26
C SER A 256 -6.54 -4.43 -11.90
N ASN A 257 -6.17 -3.21 -12.30
CA ASN A 257 -7.11 -2.26 -12.90
C ASN A 257 -7.59 -2.73 -14.28
N TYR A 258 -6.69 -3.31 -15.08
CA TYR A 258 -7.00 -3.85 -16.41
C TYR A 258 -7.96 -5.04 -16.34
N ILE A 259 -7.71 -6.03 -15.46
CA ILE A 259 -8.60 -7.19 -15.28
C ILE A 259 -9.99 -6.73 -14.80
N LEU A 260 -10.05 -5.80 -13.85
CA LEU A 260 -11.31 -5.23 -13.35
C LEU A 260 -12.11 -4.43 -14.40
N ARG A 261 -11.48 -3.96 -15.49
CA ARG A 261 -12.15 -3.23 -16.60
C ARG A 261 -12.57 -4.15 -17.76
N SER A 262 -12.26 -5.43 -17.68
CA SER A 262 -12.46 -6.36 -18.77
C SER A 262 -13.89 -6.90 -18.84
N SER A 263 -14.56 -6.68 -19.97
CA SER A 263 -15.91 -7.20 -20.27
C SER A 263 -15.99 -8.74 -20.26
N ARG A 264 -14.87 -9.45 -20.45
CA ARG A 264 -14.79 -10.91 -20.35
C ARG A 264 -15.23 -11.48 -18.99
N PHE A 265 -15.16 -10.66 -17.94
CA PHE A 265 -15.47 -11.07 -16.57
C PHE A 265 -16.68 -10.30 -15.99
N SER A 266 -17.27 -9.37 -16.76
CA SER A 266 -18.47 -8.63 -16.34
C SER A 266 -19.67 -9.57 -16.32
N GLY A 267 -20.04 -10.05 -15.13
CA GLY A 267 -21.09 -11.04 -14.92
C GLY A 267 -20.63 -12.31 -14.19
N GLN A 268 -19.32 -12.48 -13.94
CA GLN A 268 -18.77 -13.62 -13.21
C GLN A 268 -17.81 -13.13 -12.10
N PRO A 269 -18.34 -12.65 -10.95
CA PRO A 269 -17.52 -12.04 -9.90
C PRO A 269 -16.50 -13.03 -9.32
N VAL A 270 -16.88 -14.30 -9.14
CA VAL A 270 -15.95 -15.34 -8.65
C VAL A 270 -14.76 -15.53 -9.61
N LEU A 271 -15.02 -15.60 -10.91
CA LEU A 271 -13.97 -15.78 -11.92
C LEU A 271 -13.07 -14.54 -11.99
N LEU A 272 -13.63 -13.34 -11.86
CA LEU A 272 -12.89 -12.08 -11.83
C LEU A 272 -11.86 -12.06 -10.68
N TRP A 273 -12.29 -12.41 -9.47
CA TRP A 273 -11.43 -12.41 -8.29
C TRP A 273 -10.37 -13.51 -8.33
N LEU A 274 -10.71 -14.70 -8.86
CA LEU A 274 -9.75 -15.76 -9.12
C LEU A 274 -8.71 -15.35 -10.18
N ALA A 275 -9.13 -14.70 -11.25
CA ALA A 275 -8.24 -14.21 -12.30
C ALA A 275 -7.27 -13.13 -11.77
N LEU A 276 -7.78 -12.20 -10.95
CA LEU A 276 -6.96 -11.15 -10.33
C LEU A 276 -5.95 -11.73 -9.33
N SER A 277 -6.41 -12.62 -8.45
CA SER A 277 -5.55 -13.26 -7.45
C SER A 277 -4.47 -14.13 -8.11
N SER A 278 -4.84 -14.92 -9.11
CA SER A 278 -3.90 -15.74 -9.88
C SER A 278 -2.89 -14.89 -10.64
N ALA A 279 -3.28 -13.77 -11.25
CA ALA A 279 -2.34 -12.88 -11.93
C ALA A 279 -1.28 -12.29 -10.98
N LEU A 280 -1.70 -11.83 -9.79
CA LEU A 280 -0.80 -11.31 -8.76
C LEU A 280 0.11 -12.40 -8.18
N LEU A 281 -0.43 -13.61 -7.94
CA LEU A 281 0.35 -14.76 -7.49
C LEU A 281 1.38 -15.18 -8.54
N LEU A 282 0.99 -15.31 -9.81
CA LEU A 282 1.88 -15.65 -10.91
C LEU A 282 2.99 -14.61 -11.09
N TYR A 283 2.66 -13.32 -10.96
CA TYR A 283 3.66 -12.25 -10.94
C TYR A 283 4.64 -12.42 -9.77
N ALA A 284 4.15 -12.63 -8.55
CA ALA A 284 5.00 -12.80 -7.37
C ALA A 284 5.89 -14.06 -7.45
N ILE A 285 5.35 -15.18 -7.92
CA ILE A 285 6.08 -16.43 -8.14
C ILE A 285 7.18 -16.22 -9.19
N GLY A 286 6.83 -15.62 -10.33
CA GLY A 286 7.77 -15.29 -11.39
C GLY A 286 8.88 -14.36 -10.89
N PHE A 287 8.52 -13.28 -10.19
CA PHE A 287 9.44 -12.22 -9.78
C PHE A 287 10.33 -12.56 -8.57
N PHE A 288 9.87 -13.36 -7.61
CA PHE A 288 10.63 -13.68 -6.39
C PHE A 288 10.99 -15.17 -6.24
N GLY A 289 10.17 -16.09 -6.73
CA GLY A 289 10.24 -17.51 -6.33
C GLY A 289 11.28 -18.37 -7.07
N LEU A 290 11.54 -18.12 -8.35
CA LEU A 290 12.30 -19.01 -9.23
C LEU A 290 13.85 -18.86 -9.11
N HIS A 291 14.36 -18.71 -7.89
CA HIS A 291 15.77 -18.40 -7.63
C HIS A 291 16.76 -19.42 -8.23
N SER A 292 16.53 -20.72 -8.07
CA SER A 292 17.43 -21.77 -8.57
C SER A 292 17.65 -21.70 -10.08
N ILE A 293 16.59 -21.39 -10.84
CA ILE A 293 16.66 -21.23 -12.30
C ILE A 293 17.49 -19.99 -12.65
N ARG A 294 17.32 -18.89 -11.91
CA ARG A 294 18.13 -17.67 -12.11
C ARG A 294 19.61 -17.94 -11.89
N VAL A 295 19.94 -18.64 -10.79
CA VAL A 295 21.32 -19.03 -10.50
C VAL A 295 21.90 -19.88 -11.63
N TYR A 296 21.14 -20.84 -12.15
CA TYR A 296 21.57 -21.67 -13.27
C TYR A 296 21.86 -20.84 -14.53
N ILE A 297 20.94 -19.96 -14.93
CA ILE A 297 21.11 -19.07 -16.09
C ILE A 297 22.31 -18.13 -15.88
N PHE A 298 22.46 -17.58 -14.68
CA PHE A 298 23.53 -16.64 -14.34
C PHE A 298 24.91 -17.28 -14.19
N LYS A 299 24.99 -18.58 -13.88
CA LYS A 299 26.25 -19.34 -13.91
C LYS A 299 26.63 -19.77 -15.34
N ARG A 300 25.63 -20.07 -16.18
CA ARG A 300 25.85 -20.52 -17.56
C ARG A 300 26.24 -19.38 -18.51
N PHE A 301 25.68 -18.19 -18.31
CA PHE A 301 26.02 -16.99 -19.08
C PHE A 301 26.81 -15.99 -18.23
N THR A 302 27.60 -15.10 -18.85
CA THR A 302 28.17 -13.98 -18.09
C THR A 302 27.05 -13.10 -17.52
N SER A 303 27.24 -12.54 -16.33
CA SER A 303 26.20 -11.76 -15.62
C SER A 303 25.58 -10.64 -16.43
N ARG A 304 26.38 -9.96 -17.25
CA ARG A 304 25.92 -8.88 -18.13
C ARG A 304 25.07 -9.39 -19.29
N LEU A 305 25.50 -10.48 -19.93
CA LEU A 305 24.76 -11.09 -21.02
C LEU A 305 23.44 -11.69 -20.52
N SER A 306 23.48 -12.38 -19.38
CA SER A 306 22.31 -12.94 -18.71
C SER A 306 21.25 -11.87 -18.42
N MET A 307 21.68 -10.73 -17.87
CA MET A 307 20.79 -9.59 -17.61
C MET A 307 20.22 -9.00 -18.90
N ALA A 308 21.06 -8.71 -19.89
CA ALA A 308 20.64 -8.07 -21.13
C ALA A 308 19.68 -8.94 -21.94
N VAL A 309 19.99 -10.23 -22.09
CA VAL A 309 19.12 -11.20 -22.77
C VAL A 309 17.80 -11.32 -22.03
N SER A 310 17.80 -11.37 -20.70
CA SER A 310 16.56 -11.40 -19.91
C SER A 310 15.70 -10.16 -20.16
N ILE A 311 16.30 -8.97 -20.22
CA ILE A 311 15.59 -7.71 -20.49
C ILE A 311 15.02 -7.70 -21.92
N ILE A 312 15.77 -8.15 -22.91
CA ILE A 312 15.30 -8.24 -24.30
C ILE A 312 14.12 -9.21 -24.39
N ILE A 313 14.21 -10.39 -23.78
CA ILE A 313 13.10 -11.36 -23.77
C ILE A 313 11.88 -10.76 -23.05
N SER A 314 12.08 -10.09 -21.91
CA SER A 314 11.00 -9.40 -21.21
C SER A 314 10.34 -8.33 -22.09
N PHE A 315 11.12 -7.53 -22.80
CA PHE A 315 10.61 -6.52 -23.73
C PHE A 315 9.78 -7.13 -24.86
N VAL A 316 10.28 -8.21 -25.49
CA VAL A 316 9.55 -8.91 -26.55
C VAL A 316 8.23 -9.49 -26.02
N MET A 317 8.25 -10.11 -24.83
CA MET A 317 7.03 -10.65 -24.21
C MET A 317 6.03 -9.53 -23.86
N LEU A 318 6.50 -8.39 -23.34
CA LEU A 318 5.66 -7.22 -23.09
C LEU A 318 5.04 -6.67 -24.37
N PHE A 319 5.82 -6.62 -25.46
CA PHE A 319 5.34 -6.20 -26.78
C PHE A 319 4.26 -7.14 -27.32
N VAL A 320 4.46 -8.46 -27.19
CA VAL A 320 3.46 -9.47 -27.56
C VAL A 320 2.16 -9.30 -26.77
N VAL A 321 2.25 -9.12 -25.46
CA VAL A 321 1.06 -8.86 -24.62
C VAL A 321 0.37 -7.57 -25.01
N ALA A 322 1.13 -6.52 -25.31
CA ALA A 322 0.58 -5.24 -25.77
C ALA A 322 -0.14 -5.36 -27.12
N LEU A 323 0.35 -6.20 -28.03
CA LEU A 323 -0.22 -6.42 -29.35
C LEU A 323 -1.54 -7.21 -29.28
N PHE A 324 -1.61 -8.25 -28.45
CA PHE A 324 -2.85 -9.01 -28.25
C PHE A 324 -3.89 -8.27 -27.41
N ASN A 325 -3.45 -7.44 -26.45
CA ASN A 325 -4.29 -6.65 -25.54
C ASN A 325 -5.50 -7.44 -25.00
N HIS A 326 -5.25 -8.67 -24.52
CA HIS A 326 -6.28 -9.58 -24.05
C HIS A 326 -5.97 -10.04 -22.60
N PRO A 327 -6.96 -10.08 -21.68
CA PRO A 327 -6.74 -10.40 -20.26
C PRO A 327 -6.15 -11.78 -20.02
N ILE A 328 -6.58 -12.79 -20.79
CA ILE A 328 -6.03 -14.15 -20.68
C ILE A 328 -4.57 -14.19 -21.14
N ALA A 329 -4.23 -13.47 -22.22
CA ALA A 329 -2.85 -13.40 -22.69
C ALA A 329 -1.96 -12.77 -21.62
N LEU A 330 -2.42 -11.67 -20.99
CA LEU A 330 -1.73 -11.05 -19.87
C LEU A 330 -1.50 -12.03 -18.71
N ILE A 331 -2.50 -12.80 -18.29
CA ILE A 331 -2.36 -13.79 -17.20
C ILE A 331 -1.35 -14.88 -17.55
N VAL A 332 -1.37 -15.40 -18.78
CA VAL A 332 -0.44 -16.46 -19.22
C VAL A 332 1.00 -15.94 -19.29
N PHE A 333 1.21 -14.75 -19.82
CA PHE A 333 2.53 -14.17 -20.01
C PHE A 333 3.08 -13.45 -18.76
N VAL A 334 2.28 -13.21 -17.72
CA VAL A 334 2.73 -12.47 -16.54
C VAL A 334 3.88 -13.17 -15.80
N LEU A 335 3.82 -14.49 -15.65
CA LEU A 335 4.85 -15.27 -14.97
C LEU A 335 6.20 -15.20 -15.68
N PRO A 336 6.30 -15.50 -17.00
CA PRO A 336 7.58 -15.40 -17.70
C PRO A 336 8.09 -13.96 -17.76
N ILE A 337 7.21 -12.95 -17.95
CA ILE A 337 7.62 -11.53 -17.89
C ILE A 337 8.23 -11.22 -16.52
N ALA A 338 7.53 -11.55 -15.44
CA ALA A 338 7.98 -11.30 -14.07
C ALA A 338 9.29 -12.04 -13.75
N PHE A 339 9.47 -13.25 -14.28
CA PHE A 339 10.72 -14.00 -14.15
C PHE A 339 11.92 -13.24 -14.72
N PHE A 340 11.81 -12.78 -15.97
CA PHE A 340 12.89 -12.08 -16.64
C PHE A 340 13.14 -10.69 -16.03
N GLN A 341 12.11 -10.00 -15.54
CA GLN A 341 12.28 -8.75 -14.81
C GLN A 341 12.96 -8.95 -13.46
N GLY A 342 12.63 -10.03 -12.74
CA GLY A 342 13.26 -10.38 -11.46
C GLY A 342 14.74 -10.76 -11.58
N MET A 343 15.25 -11.07 -12.78
CA MET A 343 16.70 -11.24 -13.02
C MET A 343 17.49 -9.96 -12.73
N ILE A 344 16.88 -8.78 -12.86
CA ILE A 344 17.53 -7.49 -12.60
C ILE A 344 17.80 -7.30 -11.12
N LEU A 345 16.84 -7.64 -10.25
CA LEU A 345 17.05 -7.62 -8.80
C LEU A 345 18.06 -8.66 -8.37
N TYR A 346 18.06 -9.84 -9.01
CA TYR A 346 19.08 -10.85 -8.77
C TYR A 346 20.48 -10.34 -9.15
N PHE A 347 20.63 -9.69 -10.31
CA PHE A 347 21.88 -9.04 -10.71
C PHE A 347 22.33 -7.96 -9.72
N GLN A 348 21.44 -7.07 -9.28
CA GLN A 348 21.75 -6.03 -8.29
C GLN A 348 22.17 -6.61 -6.94
N ARG A 349 21.55 -7.73 -6.55
CA ARG A 349 21.92 -8.49 -5.36
C ARG A 349 23.34 -9.03 -5.51
N GLU A 350 23.64 -9.78 -6.57
CA GLU A 350 24.97 -10.35 -6.82
C GLU A 350 26.05 -9.28 -6.90
N TYR A 351 25.76 -8.18 -7.58
CA TYR A 351 26.65 -7.03 -7.70
C TYR A 351 27.05 -6.48 -6.32
N ARG A 352 26.07 -6.29 -5.43
CA ARG A 352 26.31 -5.80 -4.07
C ARG A 352 27.14 -6.78 -3.23
N VAL A 353 26.90 -8.07 -3.36
CA VAL A 353 27.65 -9.11 -2.62
C VAL A 353 29.09 -9.13 -3.06
N TYR A 354 29.30 -9.09 -4.37
CA TYR A 354 30.62 -9.10 -4.95
C TYR A 354 31.38 -7.82 -4.62
N ALA A 355 30.74 -6.65 -4.75
CA ALA A 355 31.33 -5.37 -4.36
C ALA A 355 31.71 -5.33 -2.88
N GLY A 356 30.87 -5.86 -1.98
CA GLY A 356 31.16 -5.93 -0.56
C GLY A 356 32.32 -6.87 -0.20
N ARG A 357 32.59 -7.91 -1.01
CA ARG A 357 33.76 -8.80 -0.80
C ARG A 357 35.09 -8.14 -1.17
N LEU A 358 35.09 -7.10 -1.99
CA LEU A 358 36.32 -6.39 -2.38
C LEU A 358 36.89 -5.52 -1.26
N GLY A 359 36.15 -5.28 -0.16
CA GLY A 359 36.66 -4.67 1.06
C GLY A 359 37.07 -3.19 0.95
N HIS A 360 36.58 -2.47 -0.06
CA HIS A 360 36.86 -1.04 -0.22
C HIS A 360 36.07 -0.18 0.78
N GLN A 361 36.73 0.84 1.34
CA GLN A 361 36.10 1.84 2.20
C GLN A 361 34.84 2.42 1.52
N ASP A 362 33.75 2.54 2.28
CA ASP A 362 32.41 2.99 1.87
C ASP A 362 31.62 2.07 0.91
N TYR A 363 32.17 0.94 0.47
CA TYR A 363 31.52 -0.05 -0.42
C TYR A 363 31.08 -1.35 0.27
N ASP A 364 30.88 -1.31 1.59
CA ASP A 364 30.33 -2.44 2.33
C ASP A 364 28.92 -2.80 1.85
N ASN A 365 28.58 -4.10 1.96
CA ASN A 365 27.27 -4.65 1.56
C ASN A 365 26.10 -3.84 2.17
N LEU A 366 26.22 -3.42 3.42
CA LEU A 366 25.20 -2.64 4.13
C LEU A 366 25.06 -1.20 3.58
N SER A 367 26.17 -0.55 3.22
CA SER A 367 26.18 0.80 2.62
C SER A 367 25.51 0.78 1.25
N LEU A 368 25.88 -0.18 0.41
CA LEU A 368 25.29 -0.40 -0.91
C LEU A 368 23.81 -0.76 -0.83
N LEU A 369 23.41 -1.61 0.13
CA LEU A 369 22.00 -1.97 0.35
C LEU A 369 21.16 -0.74 0.72
N LYS A 370 21.64 0.11 1.64
CA LYS A 370 20.94 1.35 2.02
C LYS A 370 20.74 2.27 0.81
N SER A 371 21.78 2.39 -0.01
CA SER A 371 21.83 3.22 -1.22
C SER A 371 20.88 2.72 -2.32
N GLN A 372 20.86 1.40 -2.54
CA GLN A 372 19.95 0.74 -3.48
C GLN A 372 18.50 0.83 -3.00
N PHE A 373 18.23 0.52 -1.73
CA PHE A 373 16.87 0.50 -1.19
C PHE A 373 16.18 1.87 -1.29
N SER A 374 16.87 2.96 -0.95
CA SER A 374 16.29 4.31 -1.09
C SER A 374 15.98 4.65 -2.54
N SER A 375 16.91 4.37 -3.45
CA SER A 375 16.72 4.61 -4.88
C SER A 375 15.60 3.76 -5.46
N SER A 376 15.50 2.49 -5.04
CA SER A 376 14.43 1.59 -5.46
C SER A 376 13.06 2.06 -4.97
N LEU A 377 12.96 2.57 -3.74
CA LEU A 377 11.71 3.06 -3.18
C LEU A 377 11.21 4.33 -3.89
N TYR A 378 12.11 5.28 -4.15
CA TYR A 378 11.78 6.47 -4.95
C TYR A 378 11.42 6.10 -6.39
N GLY A 379 12.16 5.17 -7.00
CA GLY A 379 11.85 4.70 -8.35
C GLY A 379 10.48 4.04 -8.43
N ALA A 380 10.10 3.21 -7.44
CA ALA A 380 8.78 2.61 -7.37
C ALA A 380 7.66 3.66 -7.22
N GLY A 381 7.88 4.73 -6.43
CA GLY A 381 6.92 5.83 -6.34
C GLY A 381 6.71 6.56 -7.67
N VAL A 382 7.78 6.87 -8.39
CA VAL A 382 7.73 7.50 -9.72
C VAL A 382 7.08 6.57 -10.76
N GLY A 383 7.42 5.29 -10.72
CA GLY A 383 6.81 4.25 -11.56
C GLY A 383 5.30 4.15 -11.37
N ALA A 384 4.82 4.27 -10.14
CA ALA A 384 3.39 4.28 -9.83
C ALA A 384 2.64 5.47 -10.44
N VAL A 385 3.21 6.69 -10.42
CA VAL A 385 2.62 7.86 -11.10
C VAL A 385 2.48 7.59 -12.58
N ILE A 386 3.59 7.21 -13.20
CA ILE A 386 3.70 7.10 -14.65
C ILE A 386 2.76 6.00 -15.14
N ALA A 387 2.72 4.86 -14.45
CA ALA A 387 1.78 3.79 -14.72
C ALA A 387 0.32 4.27 -14.58
N GLY A 388 -0.02 4.99 -13.50
CA GLY A 388 -1.36 5.52 -13.27
C GLY A 388 -1.83 6.47 -14.37
N VAL A 389 -1.06 7.52 -14.65
CA VAL A 389 -1.40 8.57 -15.61
C VAL A 389 -1.46 8.01 -17.04
N ILE A 390 -0.48 7.19 -17.42
CA ILE A 390 -0.41 6.64 -18.78
C ILE A 390 -1.48 5.58 -18.99
N PHE A 391 -1.75 4.73 -17.98
CA PHE A 391 -2.81 3.74 -18.11
C PHE A 391 -4.19 4.37 -18.30
N GLU A 392 -4.50 5.43 -17.55
CA GLU A 392 -5.79 6.11 -17.64
C GLU A 392 -6.00 6.82 -18.98
N ARG A 393 -4.93 7.35 -19.58
CA ARG A 393 -5.01 8.12 -20.84
C ARG A 393 -4.77 7.29 -22.11
N PHE A 394 -3.83 6.37 -22.06
CA PHE A 394 -3.29 5.66 -23.22
C PHE A 394 -3.40 4.13 -23.12
N GLY A 395 -4.02 3.60 -22.06
CA GLY A 395 -4.28 2.18 -21.88
C GLY A 395 -3.05 1.32 -21.50
N LEU A 396 -3.27 0.01 -21.45
CA LEU A 396 -2.29 -0.98 -20.99
C LEU A 396 -1.02 -1.01 -21.86
N ALA A 397 -1.19 -1.02 -23.18
CA ALA A 397 -0.08 -1.18 -24.13
C ALA A 397 1.03 -0.14 -23.91
N SER A 398 0.65 1.12 -23.72
CA SER A 398 1.57 2.24 -23.48
C SER A 398 2.41 2.04 -22.22
N VAL A 399 1.80 1.51 -21.14
CA VAL A 399 2.52 1.22 -19.88
C VAL A 399 3.50 0.08 -20.06
N LEU A 400 3.10 -1.01 -20.73
CA LEU A 400 3.97 -2.17 -20.97
C LEU A 400 5.18 -1.79 -21.83
N LEU A 401 4.98 -1.00 -22.88
CA LEU A 401 6.06 -0.54 -23.76
C LEU A 401 7.03 0.41 -23.03
N LEU A 402 6.51 1.34 -22.21
CA LEU A 402 7.36 2.24 -21.43
C LEU A 402 8.16 1.49 -20.35
N SER A 403 7.52 0.53 -19.67
CA SER A 403 8.19 -0.37 -18.73
C SER A 403 9.32 -1.13 -19.45
N GLY A 404 9.05 -1.72 -20.60
CA GLY A 404 10.06 -2.41 -21.40
C GLY A 404 11.21 -1.49 -21.86
N ALA A 405 10.90 -0.29 -22.37
CA ALA A 405 11.90 0.67 -22.84
C ALA A 405 12.81 1.18 -21.72
N SER A 406 12.25 1.45 -20.54
CA SER A 406 13.04 1.83 -19.36
C SER A 406 13.96 0.70 -18.89
N LEU A 407 13.56 -0.58 -19.01
CA LEU A 407 14.46 -1.71 -18.73
C LEU A 407 15.57 -1.83 -19.76
N LEU A 408 15.30 -1.59 -21.05
CA LEU A 408 16.34 -1.56 -22.08
C LEU A 408 17.40 -0.49 -21.77
N LEU A 409 16.99 0.69 -21.32
CA LEU A 409 17.89 1.73 -20.84
C LEU A 409 18.73 1.24 -19.64
N VAL A 410 18.12 0.55 -18.67
CA VAL A 410 18.85 -0.08 -17.54
C VAL A 410 19.85 -1.14 -18.03
N SER A 411 19.53 -1.90 -19.07
CA SER A 411 20.45 -2.87 -19.67
C SER A 411 21.70 -2.20 -20.22
N VAL A 412 21.53 -1.14 -21.02
CA VAL A 412 22.64 -0.36 -21.59
C VAL A 412 23.51 0.23 -20.47
N LEU A 413 22.88 0.81 -19.44
CA LEU A 413 23.59 1.35 -18.28
C LEU A 413 24.39 0.29 -17.53
N SER A 414 23.80 -0.87 -17.25
CA SER A 414 24.49 -1.96 -16.55
C SER A 414 25.68 -2.48 -17.36
N MET A 415 25.60 -2.52 -18.70
CA MET A 415 26.74 -2.89 -19.54
C MET A 415 27.89 -1.89 -19.47
N VAL A 416 27.59 -0.59 -19.41
CA VAL A 416 28.57 0.50 -19.35
C VAL A 416 29.23 0.59 -17.96
N ILE A 417 28.42 0.44 -16.90
CA ILE A 417 28.81 0.69 -15.51
C ILE A 417 29.51 -0.52 -14.87
N VAL A 418 29.02 -1.74 -15.11
CA VAL A 418 29.50 -2.96 -14.45
C VAL A 418 30.44 -3.74 -15.38
N GLN A 419 31.70 -3.95 -14.99
CA GLN A 419 32.65 -4.73 -15.81
C GLN A 419 32.70 -6.23 -15.46
N HIS A 420 32.53 -6.64 -14.22
CA HIS A 420 32.54 -8.07 -13.92
C HIS A 420 31.79 -8.33 -12.63
N CYS A 421 30.86 -9.28 -12.66
CA CYS A 421 30.10 -9.70 -11.50
C CYS A 421 29.92 -11.22 -11.59
N PRO A 422 30.80 -12.02 -10.97
CA PRO A 422 30.65 -13.47 -10.91
C PRO A 422 29.47 -13.84 -10.01
N ALA A 423 28.89 -15.01 -10.24
CA ALA A 423 27.84 -15.55 -9.39
C ALA A 423 28.40 -15.88 -8.00
N SER A 424 27.68 -15.52 -6.93
CA SER A 424 28.03 -15.95 -5.59
C SER A 424 27.87 -17.46 -5.43
N SER A 425 28.85 -18.09 -4.80
CA SER A 425 28.81 -19.50 -4.38
C SER A 425 28.02 -19.62 -3.08
N GLU A 426 26.69 -19.56 -3.16
CA GLU A 426 25.82 -19.85 -2.02
C GLU A 426 25.35 -21.32 -2.04
N ASN A 427 25.21 -21.92 -0.86
CA ASN A 427 24.71 -23.28 -0.72
C ASN A 427 23.22 -23.35 -1.05
N GLN A 428 22.77 -24.47 -1.62
CA GLN A 428 21.35 -24.67 -1.90
C GLN A 428 20.55 -24.79 -0.60
N LEU A 429 19.46 -24.02 -0.48
CA LEU A 429 18.55 -24.10 0.66
C LEU A 429 17.46 -25.15 0.40
N HIS A 430 17.59 -26.32 1.02
CA HIS A 430 16.54 -27.34 1.02
C HIS A 430 15.30 -26.88 1.80
N LEU A 431 14.12 -27.37 1.39
CA LEU A 431 12.85 -27.05 2.04
C LEU A 431 12.84 -27.47 3.52
N THR A 432 13.41 -28.62 3.85
CA THR A 432 13.53 -29.12 5.22
C THR A 432 14.33 -28.18 6.11
N SER A 433 15.46 -27.66 5.62
CA SER A 433 16.27 -26.67 6.33
C SER A 433 15.54 -25.35 6.55
N PHE A 434 14.73 -24.93 5.58
CA PHE A 434 13.89 -23.73 5.70
C PHE A 434 12.74 -23.91 6.69
N LEU A 435 12.01 -25.03 6.61
CA LEU A 435 10.93 -25.35 7.54
C LEU A 435 11.44 -25.45 8.97
N TYR A 436 12.60 -26.08 9.18
CA TYR A 436 13.27 -26.10 10.47
C TYR A 436 13.57 -24.69 11.01
N ALA A 437 14.05 -23.78 10.16
CA ALA A 437 14.33 -22.41 10.56
C ALA A 437 13.06 -21.62 10.93
N LEU A 438 11.92 -21.96 10.33
CA LEU A 438 10.60 -21.40 10.64
C LEU A 438 9.96 -22.02 11.89
N THR A 439 10.13 -23.32 12.13
CA THR A 439 9.55 -24.00 13.30
C THR A 439 10.36 -23.77 14.57
N ASN A 440 11.66 -23.49 14.45
CA ASN A 440 12.49 -23.13 15.60
C ASN A 440 11.93 -21.87 16.26
N ARG A 441 11.65 -21.94 17.55
CA ARG A 441 10.97 -20.89 18.29
C ARG A 441 11.70 -19.55 18.32
N ARG A 442 13.04 -19.52 18.34
CA ARG A 442 13.83 -18.26 18.32
C ARG A 442 13.96 -17.69 16.90
N SER A 443 14.38 -18.54 15.95
CA SER A 443 14.57 -18.13 14.55
C SER A 443 13.24 -17.81 13.87
N GLY A 444 12.26 -18.70 14.00
CA GLY A 444 10.94 -18.60 13.40
C GLY A 444 10.16 -17.39 13.87
N SER A 445 10.11 -17.16 15.19
CA SER A 445 9.42 -15.98 15.72
C SER A 445 10.00 -14.68 15.17
N PHE A 446 11.33 -14.57 15.12
CA PHE A 446 12.02 -13.44 14.52
C PHE A 446 11.66 -13.26 13.03
N LEU A 447 11.68 -14.34 12.25
CA LEU A 447 11.35 -14.31 10.82
C LEU A 447 9.91 -13.85 10.57
N PHE A 448 8.94 -14.31 11.39
CA PHE A 448 7.54 -13.92 11.26
C PHE A 448 7.31 -12.43 11.53
N SER A 449 7.84 -11.92 12.64
CA SER A 449 7.66 -10.51 13.02
C SER A 449 8.43 -9.53 12.13
N THR A 450 9.45 -9.97 11.38
CA THR A 450 10.29 -9.09 10.56
C THR A 450 10.09 -9.31 9.05
N TYR A 451 10.61 -10.40 8.49
CA TYR A 451 10.67 -10.59 7.05
C TYR A 451 9.35 -11.07 6.43
N VAL A 452 8.60 -11.97 7.09
CA VAL A 452 7.26 -12.36 6.63
C VAL A 452 6.33 -11.16 6.69
N SER A 453 6.38 -10.39 7.78
CA SER A 453 5.66 -9.10 7.92
C SER A 453 5.93 -8.15 6.76
N LEU A 454 7.19 -7.90 6.42
CA LEU A 454 7.56 -7.04 5.29
C LEU A 454 6.98 -7.55 3.96
N GLY A 455 6.91 -8.87 3.77
CA GLY A 455 6.28 -9.49 2.61
C GLY A 455 4.76 -9.25 2.56
N ILE A 456 4.07 -9.43 3.69
CA ILE A 456 2.62 -9.14 3.81
C ILE A 456 2.34 -7.67 3.51
N GLN A 457 3.17 -6.78 4.04
CA GLN A 457 3.07 -5.34 3.80
C GLN A 457 3.30 -4.97 2.34
N PHE A 458 4.24 -5.62 1.65
CA PHE A 458 4.44 -5.44 0.22
C PHE A 458 3.20 -5.90 -0.58
N ALA A 459 2.62 -7.05 -0.22
CA ALA A 459 1.38 -7.53 -0.84
C ALA A 459 0.19 -6.58 -0.59
N PHE A 460 0.10 -5.97 0.60
CA PHE A 460 -0.90 -4.93 0.89
C PHE A 460 -0.74 -3.73 -0.04
N LEU A 461 0.46 -3.14 -0.12
CA LEU A 461 0.70 -1.93 -0.91
C LEU A 461 0.61 -2.14 -2.43
N VAL A 462 1.09 -3.28 -2.94
CA VAL A 462 1.18 -3.55 -4.39
C VAL A 462 -0.03 -4.32 -4.92
N GLY A 463 -0.65 -5.18 -4.12
CA GLY A 463 -1.80 -5.99 -4.53
C GLY A 463 -3.14 -5.38 -4.10
N PHE A 464 -3.30 -5.15 -2.79
CA PHE A 464 -4.59 -4.73 -2.22
C PHE A 464 -4.93 -3.27 -2.51
N VAL A 465 -4.00 -2.34 -2.22
CA VAL A 465 -4.26 -0.90 -2.30
C VAL A 465 -4.67 -0.45 -3.71
N PRO A 466 -4.06 -0.91 -4.83
CA PRO A 466 -4.49 -0.51 -6.17
C PRO A 466 -5.91 -0.93 -6.52
N VAL A 467 -6.33 -2.12 -6.08
CA VAL A 467 -7.71 -2.60 -6.25
C VAL A 467 -8.66 -1.76 -5.42
N TYR A 468 -8.29 -1.51 -4.17
CA TYR A 468 -9.11 -0.76 -3.22
C TYR A 468 -9.33 0.69 -3.66
N ILE A 469 -8.29 1.38 -4.12
CA ILE A 469 -8.36 2.78 -4.59
C ILE A 469 -9.34 2.90 -5.77
N LYS A 470 -9.28 1.95 -6.72
CA LYS A 470 -10.24 1.91 -7.84
C LYS A 470 -11.68 1.73 -7.35
N ARG A 471 -11.89 0.85 -6.38
CA ARG A 471 -13.22 0.61 -5.78
C ARG A 471 -13.78 1.87 -5.09
N VAL A 472 -12.92 2.67 -4.47
CA VAL A 472 -13.32 3.96 -3.84
C VAL A 472 -13.51 5.07 -4.89
N GLY A 473 -13.36 4.78 -6.18
CA GLY A 473 -13.55 5.76 -7.27
C GLY A 473 -12.36 6.71 -7.46
N LEU A 474 -11.18 6.37 -6.93
CA LEU A 474 -9.99 7.20 -7.04
C LEU A 474 -9.14 6.82 -8.25
N SER A 475 -8.51 7.84 -8.87
CA SER A 475 -7.53 7.64 -9.95
C SER A 475 -6.37 6.77 -9.47
N LEU A 476 -5.89 5.89 -10.34
CA LEU A 476 -4.72 5.04 -10.10
C LEU A 476 -3.46 5.90 -9.87
N ALA A 477 -3.41 7.10 -10.45
CA ALA A 477 -2.29 8.02 -10.23
C ALA A 477 -2.18 8.46 -8.76
N ALA A 478 -3.26 8.45 -7.98
CA ALA A 478 -3.25 8.76 -6.56
C ALA A 478 -2.44 7.75 -5.71
N LEU A 479 -2.19 6.53 -6.20
CA LEU A 479 -1.31 5.54 -5.54
C LEU A 479 0.06 6.11 -5.22
N SER A 480 0.62 6.87 -6.16
CA SER A 480 1.96 7.42 -6.05
C SER A 480 2.17 8.29 -4.81
N PHE A 481 1.14 9.03 -4.39
CA PHE A 481 1.18 9.83 -3.18
C PHE A 481 1.42 8.94 -1.95
N TYR A 482 0.70 7.83 -1.86
CA TYR A 482 0.89 6.85 -0.79
C TYR A 482 2.30 6.24 -0.81
N TYR A 483 2.87 5.97 -2.00
CA TYR A 483 4.23 5.44 -2.13
C TYR A 483 5.31 6.46 -1.82
N LEU A 484 5.13 7.73 -2.20
CA LEU A 484 6.05 8.82 -1.88
C LEU A 484 6.05 9.13 -0.38
N LEU A 485 4.85 9.18 0.21
CA LEU A 485 4.66 9.34 1.64
C LEU A 485 5.26 8.15 2.39
N TYR A 486 5.02 6.94 1.91
CA TYR A 486 5.67 5.74 2.42
C TYR A 486 7.20 5.86 2.38
N ALA A 487 7.76 6.33 1.25
CA ALA A 487 9.19 6.49 1.11
C ALA A 487 9.78 7.54 2.04
N PHE A 488 9.15 8.71 2.12
CA PHE A 488 9.60 9.79 2.97
C PHE A 488 9.62 9.39 4.45
N PHE A 489 8.51 8.83 4.96
CA PHE A 489 8.39 8.46 6.36
C PHE A 489 9.25 7.25 6.75
N ALA A 490 9.51 6.32 5.81
CA ALA A 490 10.41 5.18 6.05
C ALA A 490 11.88 5.59 6.25
N PHE A 491 12.31 6.77 5.77
CA PHE A 491 13.69 7.24 5.93
C PHE A 491 13.86 8.34 6.98
N VAL A 492 12.87 9.24 7.11
CA VAL A 492 13.00 10.45 7.94
C VAL A 492 12.74 10.12 9.41
N VAL A 493 11.58 9.56 9.74
CA VAL A 493 11.15 9.36 11.13
C VAL A 493 12.02 8.37 11.92
N PRO A 494 12.39 7.19 11.39
CA PRO A 494 13.22 6.25 12.13
C PRO A 494 14.62 6.77 12.44
N ARG A 495 15.14 7.74 11.65
CA ARG A 495 16.41 8.41 11.99
C ARG A 495 16.26 9.26 13.25
N PHE A 496 15.16 9.98 13.40
CA PHE A 496 14.85 10.73 14.63
C PHE A 496 14.64 9.79 15.82
N ILE A 497 13.86 8.72 15.65
CA ILE A 497 13.63 7.71 16.71
C ILE A 497 14.96 7.08 17.14
N LYS A 498 15.82 6.69 16.19
CA LYS A 498 17.15 6.12 16.51
C LYS A 498 18.05 7.11 17.24
N ILE A 499 18.00 8.41 16.93
CA ILE A 499 18.79 9.42 17.67
C ILE A 499 18.33 9.48 19.13
N ILE A 500 17.02 9.47 19.36
CA ILE A 500 16.40 9.57 20.70
C ILE A 500 16.65 8.29 21.53
N PHE A 501 16.55 7.12 20.92
CA PHE A 501 16.67 5.81 21.61
C PHE A 501 18.05 5.15 21.47
N SER A 502 19.06 5.85 20.92
CA SER A 502 20.41 5.30 20.67
C SER A 502 21.17 4.83 21.93
N SER A 503 20.71 5.16 23.14
CA SER A 503 21.36 4.75 24.39
C SER A 503 21.15 3.28 24.75
N SER A 504 20.20 2.57 24.11
CA SER A 504 19.95 1.15 24.36
C SER A 504 20.47 0.31 23.20
N GLY A 505 21.68 -0.24 23.35
CA GLY A 505 22.36 -1.07 22.34
C GLY A 505 21.70 -2.42 21.99
N ARG A 506 20.40 -2.60 22.22
CA ARG A 506 19.66 -3.84 21.92
C ARG A 506 18.62 -3.59 20.83
N GLY A 507 18.63 -4.40 19.75
CA GLY A 507 17.69 -4.31 18.63
C GLY A 507 16.25 -4.78 18.92
N GLY A 508 16.03 -5.46 20.05
CA GLY A 508 14.73 -5.98 20.49
C GLY A 508 13.58 -4.95 20.61
N PRO A 509 13.76 -3.80 21.29
CA PRO A 509 12.72 -2.77 21.40
C PRO A 509 12.26 -2.20 20.05
N ASN A 510 13.15 -2.10 19.06
CA ASN A 510 12.79 -1.57 17.74
C ASN A 510 11.83 -2.51 16.99
N ILE A 511 12.00 -3.83 17.13
CA ILE A 511 11.11 -4.82 16.50
C ILE A 511 9.73 -4.78 17.17
N ALA A 512 9.66 -4.65 18.50
CA ALA A 512 8.38 -4.54 19.20
C ALA A 512 7.60 -3.28 18.79
N ILE A 513 8.27 -2.13 18.69
CA ILE A 513 7.65 -0.87 18.24
C ILE A 513 7.23 -0.98 16.77
N ALA A 514 8.05 -1.59 15.91
CA ALA A 514 7.73 -1.82 14.50
C ALA A 514 6.50 -2.74 14.32
N SER A 515 6.41 -3.83 15.10
CA SER A 515 5.25 -4.72 15.10
C SER A 515 3.99 -3.99 15.59
N LEU A 516 4.08 -3.24 16.70
CA LEU A 516 2.94 -2.52 17.27
C LEU A 516 2.42 -1.44 16.30
N THR A 517 3.31 -0.70 15.66
CA THR A 517 2.93 0.32 14.67
C THR A 517 2.23 -0.29 13.45
N GLN A 518 2.65 -1.46 12.97
CA GLN A 518 1.95 -2.21 11.92
C GLN A 518 0.58 -2.72 12.37
N VAL A 519 0.47 -3.26 13.58
CA VAL A 519 -0.80 -3.72 14.16
C VAL A 519 -1.81 -2.56 14.19
N VAL A 520 -1.39 -1.41 14.75
CA VAL A 520 -2.24 -0.21 14.79
C VAL A 520 -2.65 0.21 13.37
N ALA A 521 -1.73 0.20 12.41
CA ALA A 521 -2.05 0.54 11.02
C ALA A 521 -3.15 -0.37 10.43
N TYR A 522 -3.00 -1.69 10.55
CA TYR A 522 -3.99 -2.63 10.00
C TYR A 522 -5.34 -2.56 10.72
N PHE A 523 -5.36 -2.36 12.04
CA PHE A 523 -6.62 -2.18 12.78
C PHE A 523 -7.30 -0.85 12.48
N SER A 524 -6.55 0.25 12.40
CA SER A 524 -7.11 1.55 12.02
C SER A 524 -7.75 1.50 10.63
N PHE A 525 -7.12 0.80 9.68
CA PHE A 525 -7.72 0.59 8.36
C PHE A 525 -8.94 -0.35 8.39
N ALA A 526 -8.91 -1.39 9.23
CA ALA A 526 -10.05 -2.31 9.41
C ALA A 526 -11.28 -1.62 9.98
N LEU A 527 -11.10 -0.72 10.94
CA LEU A 527 -12.20 -0.03 11.60
C LEU A 527 -12.89 0.96 10.68
N LEU A 528 -12.10 1.67 9.87
CA LEU A 528 -12.56 2.74 8.97
C LEU A 528 -11.86 2.60 7.62
N PRO A 529 -12.32 1.71 6.72
CA PRO A 529 -11.74 1.57 5.40
C PRO A 529 -12.16 2.77 4.54
N THR A 530 -11.35 3.82 4.53
CA THR A 530 -11.56 5.02 3.69
C THR A 530 -10.24 5.44 3.05
N ALA A 531 -10.28 6.20 1.95
CA ALA A 531 -9.05 6.71 1.34
C ALA A 531 -8.28 7.69 2.25
N LYS A 532 -8.99 8.39 3.15
CA LYS A 532 -8.41 9.31 4.13
C LYS A 532 -7.62 8.55 5.20
N THR A 533 -8.14 7.45 5.72
CA THR A 533 -7.45 6.61 6.72
C THR A 533 -6.26 5.86 6.14
N LEU A 534 -6.23 5.61 4.83
CA LEU A 534 -5.05 5.04 4.16
C LEU A 534 -3.80 5.93 4.28
N VAL A 535 -3.95 7.25 4.45
CA VAL A 535 -2.82 8.17 4.66
C VAL A 535 -2.08 7.89 5.98
N PRO A 536 -2.70 7.97 7.18
CA PRO A 536 -2.01 7.63 8.42
C PRO A 536 -1.58 6.15 8.47
N VAL A 537 -2.33 5.24 7.85
CA VAL A 537 -1.96 3.82 7.75
C VAL A 537 -0.64 3.66 6.99
N THR A 538 -0.48 4.32 5.83
CA THR A 538 0.76 4.26 5.05
C THR A 538 1.93 4.92 5.77
N ILE A 539 1.70 6.00 6.55
CA ILE A 539 2.72 6.59 7.45
C ILE A 539 3.17 5.58 8.49
N LEU A 540 2.25 4.95 9.22
CA LEU A 540 2.57 3.99 10.28
C LEU A 540 3.32 2.76 9.74
N LEU A 541 2.84 2.23 8.62
CA LEU A 541 3.49 1.16 7.86
C LEU A 541 4.91 1.54 7.44
N ALA A 542 5.13 2.78 6.98
CA ALA A 542 6.44 3.28 6.60
C ALA A 542 7.40 3.38 7.78
N ILE A 543 6.92 3.92 8.91
CA ILE A 543 7.71 4.03 10.15
C ILE A 543 8.18 2.64 10.59
N SER A 544 7.30 1.64 10.55
CA SER A 544 7.65 0.26 10.90
C SER A 544 8.79 -0.30 10.04
N VAL A 545 8.71 -0.14 8.71
CA VAL A 545 9.80 -0.59 7.81
C VAL A 545 11.10 0.14 8.05
N GLY A 546 11.03 1.44 8.35
CA GLY A 546 12.23 2.20 8.65
C GLY A 546 12.86 1.85 10.02
N LEU A 547 12.05 1.38 10.98
CA LEU A 547 12.52 0.83 12.26
C LEU A 547 13.16 -0.54 12.08
N HIS A 548 12.67 -1.36 11.15
CA HIS A 548 13.34 -2.57 10.67
C HIS A 548 14.69 -2.21 10.01
N ASN A 549 15.75 -2.13 10.81
CA ASN A 549 17.08 -1.73 10.34
C ASN A 549 17.70 -2.77 9.41
N PHE A 550 18.59 -2.35 8.50
CA PHE A 550 19.36 -3.27 7.65
C PHE A 550 20.29 -4.22 8.43
N SER A 551 20.55 -3.95 9.71
CA SER A 551 21.29 -4.82 10.64
C SER A 551 20.46 -6.01 11.16
N LEU A 552 19.18 -6.13 10.81
CA LEU A 552 18.34 -7.28 11.18
C LEU A 552 18.92 -8.61 10.68
N HIS A 553 19.63 -8.58 9.55
CA HIS A 553 20.26 -9.79 9.00
C HIS A 553 21.41 -10.30 9.90
N GLU A 554 22.24 -9.39 10.42
CA GLU A 554 23.31 -9.73 11.36
C GLU A 554 22.72 -10.25 12.68
N GLY A 555 21.64 -9.63 13.17
CA GLY A 555 20.89 -10.14 14.32
C GLY A 555 20.33 -11.55 14.10
N TYR A 556 19.82 -11.84 12.90
CA TYR A 556 19.31 -13.16 12.55
C TYR A 556 20.40 -14.25 12.51
N GLN A 557 21.61 -13.91 12.03
CA GLN A 557 22.74 -14.85 12.02
C GLN A 557 23.14 -15.34 13.42
N LEU A 558 22.88 -14.55 14.46
CA LEU A 558 23.12 -14.93 15.85
C LEU A 558 22.03 -15.87 16.40
N LEU A 559 20.82 -15.83 15.84
CA LEU A 559 19.67 -16.62 16.27
C LEU A 559 19.58 -18.00 15.60
N ILE A 560 20.19 -18.15 14.42
CA ILE A 560 20.22 -19.42 13.68
C ILE A 560 21.40 -20.31 14.12
N ARG A 561 21.22 -21.63 14.03
CA ARG A 561 22.27 -22.64 14.31
C ARG A 561 23.53 -22.38 13.47
N ARG A 562 24.72 -22.57 14.06
CA ARG A 562 26.04 -22.27 13.46
C ARG A 562 26.23 -22.88 12.07
N ASP A 563 25.85 -24.13 11.90
CA ASP A 563 25.87 -24.90 10.64
C ASP A 563 25.05 -24.26 9.50
N LYS A 564 23.97 -23.56 9.85
CA LYS A 564 23.03 -22.93 8.89
C LYS A 564 23.27 -21.44 8.67
N ARG A 565 24.25 -20.83 9.34
CA ARG A 565 24.55 -19.39 9.21
C ARG A 565 24.88 -18.98 7.77
N SER A 566 25.58 -19.84 7.03
CA SER A 566 25.90 -19.65 5.61
C SER A 566 24.66 -19.54 4.71
N MET A 567 23.52 -20.12 5.12
CA MET A 567 22.24 -20.08 4.40
C MET A 567 21.27 -19.02 4.93
N SER A 568 21.65 -18.27 5.96
CA SER A 568 20.78 -17.31 6.65
C SER A 568 20.08 -16.32 5.72
N ARG A 569 20.77 -15.89 4.67
CA ARG A 569 20.23 -14.94 3.69
C ARG A 569 19.14 -15.55 2.81
N LEU A 570 19.35 -16.77 2.31
CA LEU A 570 18.37 -17.47 1.51
C LEU A 570 17.11 -17.76 2.33
N ILE A 571 17.26 -18.04 3.63
CA ILE A 571 16.14 -18.24 4.55
C ILE A 571 15.34 -16.95 4.69
N VAL A 572 16.02 -15.82 4.90
CA VAL A 572 15.40 -14.49 5.01
C VAL A 572 14.64 -14.10 3.73
N GLU A 573 15.26 -14.27 2.56
CA GLU A 573 14.62 -13.96 1.26
C GLU A 573 13.41 -14.85 1.01
N LYS A 574 13.49 -16.14 1.38
CA LYS A 574 12.37 -17.07 1.26
C LYS A 574 11.26 -16.78 2.27
N ALA A 575 11.58 -16.28 3.47
CA ALA A 575 10.58 -15.82 4.44
C ALA A 575 9.81 -14.59 3.92
N PHE A 576 10.52 -13.62 3.32
CA PHE A 576 9.89 -12.47 2.67
C PHE A 576 8.97 -12.91 1.51
N TYR A 577 9.42 -13.85 0.68
CA TYR A 577 8.62 -14.42 -0.40
C TYR A 577 7.35 -15.13 0.11
N VAL A 578 7.46 -15.94 1.17
CA VAL A 578 6.30 -16.59 1.80
C VAL A 578 5.32 -15.54 2.33
N GLY A 579 5.80 -14.45 2.91
CA GLY A 579 4.97 -13.32 3.34
C GLY A 579 4.21 -12.64 2.20
N ILE A 580 4.82 -12.50 1.01
CA ILE A 580 4.12 -11.97 -0.17
C ILE A 580 2.99 -12.91 -0.58
N LEU A 581 3.27 -14.20 -0.71
CA LEU A 581 2.26 -15.18 -1.13
C LEU A 581 1.09 -15.26 -0.15
N SER A 582 1.36 -15.34 1.15
CA SER A 582 0.31 -15.37 2.17
C SER A 582 -0.48 -14.05 2.19
N GLY A 583 0.21 -12.90 2.05
CA GLY A 583 -0.43 -11.60 1.96
C GLY A 583 -1.38 -11.49 0.76
N ILE A 584 -0.95 -11.92 -0.44
CA ILE A 584 -1.81 -11.88 -1.64
C ILE A 584 -3.07 -12.72 -1.42
N VAL A 585 -2.93 -13.93 -0.86
CA VAL A 585 -4.09 -14.80 -0.58
C VAL A 585 -5.04 -14.16 0.44
N LEU A 586 -4.52 -13.69 1.57
CA LEU A 586 -5.34 -13.06 2.62
C LEU A 586 -6.09 -11.82 2.10
N PHE A 587 -5.39 -10.91 1.42
CA PHE A 587 -6.02 -9.68 0.92
C PHE A 587 -6.93 -9.91 -0.28
N SER A 588 -6.65 -10.90 -1.14
CA SER A 588 -7.59 -11.30 -2.21
C SER A 588 -8.88 -11.85 -1.61
N GLY A 589 -8.78 -12.64 -0.53
CA GLY A 589 -9.95 -13.13 0.21
C GLY A 589 -10.80 -12.01 0.79
N VAL A 590 -10.19 -10.93 1.28
CA VAL A 590 -10.93 -9.74 1.74
C VAL A 590 -11.67 -9.04 0.60
N LEU A 591 -11.00 -8.89 -0.55
CA LEU A 591 -11.56 -8.19 -1.71
C LEU A 591 -12.76 -8.92 -2.33
N PHE A 592 -12.85 -10.23 -2.16
CA PHE A 592 -14.01 -11.04 -2.57
C PHE A 592 -15.33 -10.59 -1.91
N PHE A 593 -15.28 -10.02 -0.70
CA PHE A 593 -16.46 -9.53 0.01
C PHE A 593 -16.83 -8.10 -0.45
N GLU A 594 -17.34 -8.00 -1.68
CA GLU A 594 -17.60 -6.75 -2.39
C GLU A 594 -18.50 -5.75 -1.64
N VAL A 595 -19.44 -6.18 -0.81
CA VAL A 595 -20.37 -5.27 -0.13
C VAL A 595 -19.85 -4.85 1.26
N ASN A 596 -19.25 -5.78 2.01
CA ASN A 596 -18.84 -5.58 3.41
C ASN A 596 -17.38 -6.00 3.67
N ILE A 597 -16.42 -5.19 3.23
CA ILE A 597 -14.98 -5.45 3.45
C ILE A 597 -14.52 -5.31 4.90
N ARG A 598 -15.29 -4.60 5.74
CA ARG A 598 -14.89 -4.25 7.11
C ARG A 598 -14.61 -5.49 7.97
N MET A 599 -15.55 -6.44 8.01
CA MET A 599 -15.43 -7.64 8.84
C MET A 599 -14.30 -8.59 8.38
N PRO A 600 -14.19 -8.93 7.08
CA PRO A 600 -13.06 -9.72 6.59
C PRO A 600 -11.70 -9.03 6.84
N LEU A 601 -11.63 -7.71 6.68
CA LEU A 601 -10.38 -6.98 6.91
C LEU A 601 -10.00 -6.98 8.40
N LEU A 602 -10.97 -6.95 9.32
CA LEU A 602 -10.74 -7.09 10.76
C LEU A 602 -10.21 -8.49 11.11
N ILE A 603 -10.78 -9.55 10.53
CA ILE A 603 -10.30 -10.93 10.72
C ILE A 603 -8.87 -11.07 10.21
N VAL A 604 -8.57 -10.56 9.01
CA VAL A 604 -7.21 -10.58 8.45
C VAL A 604 -6.24 -9.76 9.31
N SER A 605 -6.64 -8.58 9.77
CA SER A 605 -5.84 -7.75 10.69
C SER A 605 -5.54 -8.48 11.99
N LEU A 606 -6.49 -9.27 12.53
CA LEU A 606 -6.29 -10.11 13.71
C LEU A 606 -5.27 -11.23 13.45
N ILE A 607 -5.40 -11.97 12.35
CA ILE A 607 -4.46 -13.04 11.95
C ILE A 607 -3.05 -12.47 11.76
N VAL A 608 -2.92 -11.37 11.01
CA VAL A 608 -1.65 -10.69 10.78
C VAL A 608 -1.05 -10.20 12.11
N SER A 609 -1.87 -9.67 13.04
CA SER A 609 -1.39 -9.21 14.34
C SER A 609 -0.76 -10.33 15.17
N PHE A 610 -1.30 -11.56 15.13
CA PHE A 610 -0.67 -12.70 15.78
C PHE A 610 0.73 -12.97 15.22
N ALA A 611 0.90 -12.93 13.90
CA ALA A 611 2.20 -13.12 13.27
C ALA A 611 3.19 -11.98 13.62
N LEU A 612 2.70 -10.74 13.68
CA LEU A 612 3.50 -9.56 14.00
C LEU A 612 3.99 -9.56 15.45
N LEU A 613 3.14 -9.95 16.40
CA LEU A 613 3.43 -9.95 17.83
C LEU A 613 4.13 -11.23 18.30
N PHE A 614 4.31 -12.22 17.44
CA PHE A 614 4.89 -13.51 17.82
C PHE A 614 6.28 -13.37 18.46
N HIS A 615 7.23 -12.65 17.86
CA HIS A 615 8.55 -12.43 18.46
C HIS A 615 8.51 -11.57 19.74
N PRO A 616 7.87 -10.39 19.77
CA PRO A 616 7.73 -9.61 21.01
C PRO A 616 7.19 -10.43 22.18
N VAL A 617 6.12 -11.20 21.97
CA VAL A 617 5.48 -12.02 23.00
C VAL A 617 6.38 -13.17 23.45
N VAL A 618 6.99 -13.91 22.51
CA VAL A 618 7.93 -15.00 22.83
C VAL A 618 9.14 -14.47 23.61
N ASN A 619 9.62 -13.28 23.28
CA ASN A 619 10.76 -12.67 23.96
C ASN A 619 10.43 -12.24 25.40
N ILE A 620 9.21 -11.74 25.64
CA ILE A 620 8.72 -11.39 26.99
C ILE A 620 8.54 -12.64 27.85
N ILE A 621 7.89 -13.69 27.32
CA ILE A 621 7.52 -14.87 28.12
C ILE A 621 8.76 -15.70 28.50
N TYR A 622 9.76 -15.79 27.61
CA TYR A 622 10.84 -16.77 27.76
C TYR A 622 12.25 -16.19 27.85
N PHE A 623 12.41 -14.89 27.63
CA PHE A 623 13.67 -14.18 27.87
C PHE A 623 13.46 -12.89 28.69
N PRO A 624 12.70 -12.92 29.81
CA PRO A 624 12.58 -11.76 30.68
C PRO A 624 13.92 -11.54 31.40
N ASP A 625 14.55 -10.39 31.16
CA ASP A 625 15.70 -9.89 31.93
C ASP A 625 17.00 -10.71 31.95
N ASN A 626 17.83 -10.51 30.91
CA ASN A 626 19.29 -10.59 31.05
C ASN A 626 19.81 -9.29 31.75
N LYS A 627 19.41 -9.10 33.02
CA LYS A 627 19.80 -7.94 33.86
C LYS A 627 21.08 -8.15 34.66
N ASN A 628 21.56 -9.39 34.81
CA ASN A 628 22.82 -9.68 35.50
C ASN A 628 23.64 -10.69 34.69
N ASN A 629 24.44 -10.24 33.73
CA ASN A 629 25.73 -10.88 33.44
C ASN A 629 26.62 -9.98 32.58
N LYS A 630 27.83 -9.76 33.09
CA LYS A 630 28.99 -9.18 32.39
C LYS A 630 29.29 -9.99 31.12
N PRO A 631 29.98 -9.42 30.11
CA PRO A 631 30.20 -10.06 28.82
C PRO A 631 31.30 -11.12 28.96
N ASN A 632 30.98 -12.27 29.55
CA ASN A 632 31.79 -13.46 29.38
C ASN A 632 31.10 -14.36 28.36
N GLN A 633 31.85 -14.66 27.30
CA GLN A 633 31.57 -15.71 26.34
C GLN A 633 31.15 -16.98 27.06
N LEU A 634 29.86 -17.30 27.08
CA LEU A 634 29.40 -18.68 27.23
C LEU A 634 28.52 -19.01 26.02
N ASP A 635 28.94 -20.07 25.33
CA ASP A 635 28.33 -20.60 24.12
C ASP A 635 26.82 -20.84 24.27
N PRO A 636 25.98 -20.46 23.27
CA PRO A 636 24.53 -20.53 23.39
C PRO A 636 23.96 -21.87 22.87
N TYR A 637 24.60 -23.00 23.23
CA TYR A 637 24.11 -24.34 22.87
C TYR A 637 24.17 -25.29 24.07
N VAL A 638 23.22 -25.11 24.99
CA VAL A 638 22.75 -26.21 25.84
C VAL A 638 21.23 -26.15 25.77
N GLU A 639 20.66 -26.88 24.82
CA GLU A 639 19.31 -27.41 25.03
C GLU A 639 19.45 -28.41 26.17
N LEU A 640 18.68 -28.27 27.25
CA LEU A 640 18.57 -29.30 28.27
C LEU A 640 18.08 -30.57 27.57
N GLU A 641 18.97 -31.55 27.40
CA GLU A 641 18.56 -32.95 27.30
C GLU A 641 17.76 -33.27 28.56
N SER A 642 16.52 -33.71 28.36
CA SER A 642 15.68 -34.21 29.43
C SER A 642 16.30 -35.50 29.98
N ASN A 643 17.01 -35.39 31.10
CA ASN A 643 17.46 -36.53 31.90
C ASN A 643 16.23 -37.29 32.44
N HIS A 644 15.80 -38.32 31.72
CA HIS A 644 15.20 -39.49 32.35
C HIS A 644 16.32 -40.52 32.55
N PRO A 645 16.73 -40.83 33.78
CA PRO A 645 17.73 -41.86 34.01
C PRO A 645 17.03 -43.22 33.93
N GLU A 646 17.19 -43.93 32.82
CA GLU A 646 17.04 -45.37 32.85
C GLU A 646 18.28 -45.96 33.52
N LEU A 647 18.07 -46.60 34.68
CA LEU A 647 19.05 -47.42 35.36
C LEU A 647 19.47 -48.56 34.44
N THR A 648 20.72 -48.58 34.00
CA THR A 648 21.42 -49.84 33.71
C THR A 648 22.79 -49.82 34.38
N ASN A 649 22.85 -50.53 35.50
CA ASN A 649 24.08 -50.97 36.15
C ASN A 649 24.93 -51.77 35.17
N TYR A 650 26.19 -51.37 34.97
CA TYR A 650 27.30 -52.30 34.86
C TYR A 650 28.56 -51.68 35.46
N SER A 651 29.03 -52.31 36.53
CA SER A 651 30.27 -52.09 37.25
C SER A 651 31.39 -52.94 36.63
N ASN A 652 32.57 -52.34 36.43
CA ASN A 652 33.90 -52.80 36.88
C ASN A 652 35.05 -52.39 35.94
N ASP A 653 35.95 -51.60 36.52
CA ASP A 653 37.41 -51.74 36.56
C ASP A 653 38.22 -51.95 35.26
N SER A 654 39.11 -50.99 34.96
CA SER A 654 40.55 -51.17 35.22
C SER A 654 41.39 -49.92 34.86
N HIS A 655 42.44 -49.75 35.65
CA HIS A 655 43.44 -48.67 35.75
C HIS A 655 44.25 -48.37 34.46
N LEU A 656 44.70 -47.11 34.29
CA LEU A 656 46.13 -46.73 34.38
C LEU A 656 46.37 -45.20 34.28
N ASP A 657 46.88 -44.64 35.37
CA ASP A 657 47.95 -43.64 35.59
C ASP A 657 48.16 -42.35 34.75
N SER A 658 48.28 -41.27 35.54
CA SER A 658 48.68 -39.86 35.37
C SER A 658 50.15 -39.63 34.88
N PRO A 659 50.76 -38.42 34.84
CA PRO A 659 50.30 -37.11 35.34
C PRO A 659 50.63 -35.85 34.49
N VAL A 660 50.15 -34.73 35.04
CA VAL A 660 50.38 -33.31 34.73
C VAL A 660 51.82 -32.87 35.03
N GLU A 661 52.42 -32.04 34.18
CA GLU A 661 53.58 -31.21 34.53
C GLU A 661 53.45 -29.77 33.97
N ASN A 662 53.52 -28.80 34.87
CA ASN A 662 53.72 -27.36 34.60
C ASN A 662 55.22 -27.10 34.46
N ALA A 663 55.63 -26.29 33.48
CA ALA A 663 56.92 -25.59 33.55
C ALA A 663 56.91 -24.28 32.72
N HIS A 664 57.12 -23.17 33.42
CA HIS A 664 57.56 -21.88 32.89
C HIS A 664 59.08 -21.90 32.63
N SER A 665 59.54 -21.28 31.54
CA SER A 665 60.80 -20.49 31.41
C SER A 665 60.95 -20.01 29.96
N PHE A 666 60.98 -18.70 29.71
CA PHE A 666 62.15 -17.81 29.66
C PHE A 666 63.05 -18.04 28.43
N PHE A 667 63.00 -17.10 27.47
CA PHE A 667 64.14 -16.61 26.70
C PHE A 667 63.81 -15.20 26.15
N GLU A 668 64.47 -14.20 26.73
CA GLU A 668 64.75 -12.87 26.14
C GLU A 668 65.94 -13.00 25.17
N ASP A 669 65.93 -12.28 24.05
CA ASP A 669 66.84 -11.13 23.80
C ASP A 669 66.90 -10.66 22.32
N GLY A 670 66.98 -9.32 22.17
CA GLY A 670 67.58 -8.55 21.05
C GLY A 670 66.65 -8.20 19.88
N GLU A 671 66.53 -6.97 19.38
CA GLU A 671 67.25 -5.71 19.55
C GLU A 671 66.35 -4.53 19.08
N GLU A 672 66.51 -3.37 19.74
CA GLU A 672 65.92 -2.06 19.41
C GLU A 672 66.64 -1.36 18.24
N VAL A 673 65.92 -0.53 17.47
CA VAL A 673 66.43 0.77 17.00
C VAL A 673 65.31 1.82 16.98
N GLN A 674 65.41 2.73 17.96
CA GLN A 674 64.91 4.11 18.15
C GLN A 674 63.41 4.44 18.22
#